data_AF-A0A7V4HV33-F1
#
_entry.id   AF-A0A7V4HV33-F1
#
_cell.length_a   1.000
_cell.length_b   1.000
_cell.length_c   1.000
_cell.angle_alpha   90.00
_cell.angle_beta   90.00
_cell.angle_gamma   90.00
#
_symmetry.space_group_name_H-M   'P 1'
#
loop_
_entity.id
_entity.type
_entity.pdbx_description
1 polymer ?
#
loop_
_entity_poly.entity_id
_entity_poly.type
_entity_poly.pdbx_seq_one_letter_code
_entity_poly.pdbx_strand_id
1 'polypeptide(L)'
;MSRRLQYENTVARQARRWLFPAVSCRQELVASQGRASGQTASRFYPGTSHAMPRFFAFPVAAVVLLAVLLEPPRGLGAEPVLFVSPEGDDAWSGRLARPSADRSDGPLRTLPKAVERSRQVEAKARRIVLQAGEYSVERPVELGPEDSGLTIEAAEGARVVLYGGRQVRGWRRDGETLWAADLPQVKDGRWDFRLLVADDRLCDRARLPREGTFTHLTEFNVPWMSTTGGGWKRKPTAEELTTMKYRPEDLGTGLEVRNAEVTVYHMWDESVVGVARNDLQNHVLTFSTPCGHPPGAFGVKKYVVWNVREGMSRPGQWYLDRAAGKIVYWPLPGQDLHSAKLLAPAVESIFGIRGRPDQRVRDLTIRGLVLSVTNTPLVSGGFGAGRFPGAVELSHAENCRLARLEIKNVAGQGVKAWNVQTCAIEECHIHDTGACGLKVDGGCLVRNNHVHDVGRVYPSGIAVWANGRGGQSCRIEHNTVHDTPYTAIACGGEDHRIERNRIYRAMQVLHDGAGIYLSMCKRVVLRANYIHDIVDTGGYGASAYYLDEQAEDCLVEGNLSVRVARPSHNHMARKNTLRANVFVCEGDATLTFARSSEYAMEKNVVVAQGAIRVTRPEAIVHAQGNVLFSRSGKVEGIELDDYRQVRSAPLPAGAGWLLVDPKLTDYESGRVEFAPDSPVHGLGIPAMDVQAAGCVARPIACVQSLAATLPATVDFFEVEGCPAFLIRPKGKSASQPMPWVWYAPVIGHPNASHAWMFCQWLDRGIGMAGVDVGESFGSPRGRAVYTRLWETLRTRYRMADRPCLLPQSRGGLMLYNWAAENPSRVACIAGIYTVCDLRSYPGVDKASGAYGLTAAELEARLAEHNPIDRLAPLVKAGVPILHIHGDADRVVPVEKNAGELTRRYRALGGEARLIVIPGKGHEVCDAFFRCQELVEFVAAHANCPN
;
A
#
# COMPACT_ATOMS: atom_id res chain seq x y z
N MET A 1 2.02 -38.29 37.33
CA MET A 1 2.35 -36.86 37.14
C MET A 1 3.51 -36.58 36.16
N SER A 2 4.41 -37.54 35.85
CA SER A 2 5.53 -37.30 34.90
C SER A 2 5.21 -37.51 33.40
N ARG A 3 4.07 -38.12 33.04
CA ARG A 3 3.64 -38.29 31.62
C ARG A 3 2.88 -37.10 31.02
N ARG A 4 2.43 -36.12 31.83
CA ARG A 4 1.74 -34.90 31.34
C ARG A 4 2.73 -33.82 30.87
N LEU A 5 3.87 -33.70 31.54
CA LEU A 5 4.95 -32.73 31.22
C LEU A 5 5.76 -33.07 29.96
N GLN A 6 5.82 -34.35 29.56
CA GLN A 6 6.44 -34.75 28.28
C GLN A 6 5.52 -34.53 27.07
N TYR A 7 4.19 -34.53 27.27
CA TYR A 7 3.22 -34.27 26.21
C TYR A 7 3.14 -32.76 25.92
N GLU A 8 3.12 -31.92 26.95
CA GLU A 8 3.09 -30.45 26.83
C GLU A 8 4.35 -29.87 26.13
N ASN A 9 5.53 -30.44 26.41
CA ASN A 9 6.78 -30.01 25.75
C ASN A 9 6.89 -30.44 24.27
N THR A 10 6.15 -31.48 23.86
CA THR A 10 6.17 -31.97 22.47
C THR A 10 5.18 -31.19 21.59
N VAL A 11 4.05 -30.76 22.16
CA VAL A 11 3.03 -29.91 21.50
C VAL A 11 3.58 -28.50 21.21
N ALA A 12 4.33 -27.91 22.14
CA ALA A 12 4.97 -26.60 21.96
C ALA A 12 6.08 -26.59 20.88
N ARG A 13 6.73 -27.74 20.61
CA ARG A 13 7.74 -27.87 19.54
C ARG A 13 7.13 -28.06 18.15
N GLN A 14 5.93 -28.63 18.04
CA GLN A 14 5.28 -28.87 16.74
C GLN A 14 4.57 -27.62 16.19
N ALA A 15 3.96 -26.79 17.05
CA ALA A 15 3.41 -25.49 16.65
C ALA A 15 4.48 -24.53 16.08
N ARG A 16 5.73 -24.62 16.58
CA ARG A 16 6.85 -23.82 16.09
C ARG A 16 7.26 -24.14 14.65
N ARG A 17 7.04 -25.37 14.15
CA ARG A 17 7.60 -25.80 12.86
C ARG A 17 6.80 -25.33 11.64
N TRP A 18 5.54 -24.97 11.84
CA TRP A 18 4.63 -24.46 10.79
C TRP A 18 4.64 -22.93 10.71
N LEU A 19 4.86 -22.25 11.84
CA LEU A 19 5.02 -20.80 11.90
C LEU A 19 6.49 -20.35 11.74
N PHE A 20 7.48 -21.23 11.98
CA PHE A 20 8.91 -20.93 11.90
C PHE A 20 9.69 -22.10 11.28
N PRO A 21 10.10 -22.03 10.01
CA PRO A 21 11.10 -22.94 9.47
C PRO A 21 12.48 -22.48 9.97
N ALA A 22 13.01 -23.15 11.00
CA ALA A 22 14.43 -23.06 11.32
C ALA A 22 15.24 -23.72 10.19
N VAL A 23 16.10 -22.95 9.52
CA VAL A 23 17.12 -23.47 8.60
C VAL A 23 18.14 -24.24 9.43
N SER A 24 18.10 -25.57 9.36
CA SER A 24 19.13 -26.43 9.93
C SER A 24 20.24 -26.61 8.90
N CYS A 25 21.34 -25.89 9.08
CA CYS A 25 22.60 -26.20 8.42
C CYS A 25 23.25 -27.35 9.21
N ARG A 26 23.39 -28.54 8.60
CA ARG A 26 24.20 -29.63 9.14
C ARG A 26 25.63 -29.44 8.65
N GLN A 27 26.55 -29.20 9.57
CA GLN A 27 27.96 -29.55 9.37
C GLN A 27 28.36 -30.53 10.48
N GLU A 28 28.82 -31.69 10.04
CA GLU A 28 29.54 -32.67 10.84
C GLU A 28 30.83 -32.03 11.35
N LEU A 29 31.16 -32.19 12.64
CA LEU A 29 32.54 -32.17 13.10
C LEU A 29 32.65 -32.87 14.47
N VAL A 30 33.77 -33.55 14.58
CA VAL A 30 34.14 -34.63 15.49
C VAL A 30 34.40 -34.13 16.90
N ALA A 31 34.14 -35.01 17.87
CA ALA A 31 34.34 -34.83 19.29
C ALA A 31 35.78 -34.43 19.69
N SER A 32 35.91 -33.58 20.70
CA SER A 32 36.95 -33.71 21.72
C SER A 32 36.50 -33.07 23.04
N GLN A 33 36.81 -33.77 24.13
CA GLN A 33 36.50 -33.44 25.51
C GLN A 33 37.43 -32.35 26.07
N GLY A 34 36.95 -31.54 27.01
CA GLY A 34 37.82 -30.69 27.84
C GLY A 34 37.03 -29.90 28.89
N ARG A 35 37.24 -30.25 30.17
CA ARG A 35 36.65 -29.64 31.38
C ARG A 35 37.24 -28.26 31.69
N ALA A 36 36.44 -27.40 32.34
CA ALA A 36 36.80 -26.54 33.50
C ALA A 36 35.59 -25.64 33.86
N SER A 37 34.80 -25.98 34.89
CA SER A 37 34.85 -25.42 36.26
C SER A 37 34.60 -23.91 36.35
N GLY A 38 33.44 -23.55 36.88
CA GLY A 38 33.07 -22.18 37.25
C GLY A 38 33.29 -21.85 38.73
N GLN A 39 32.67 -20.72 39.12
CA GLN A 39 32.51 -20.07 40.43
C GLN A 39 33.06 -18.63 40.33
N THR A 40 32.38 -17.56 40.68
CA THR A 40 31.63 -17.23 41.91
C THR A 40 30.77 -15.98 41.59
N ALA A 41 29.49 -15.94 41.95
CA ALA A 41 28.86 -15.56 43.23
C ALA A 41 28.57 -14.05 43.38
N SER A 42 27.31 -13.82 43.75
CA SER A 42 26.53 -12.61 43.93
C SER A 42 26.90 -11.77 45.15
N ARG A 43 26.40 -10.52 45.21
CA ARG A 43 25.68 -9.99 46.39
C ARG A 43 24.90 -8.69 46.11
N PHE A 44 23.70 -8.66 46.69
CA PHE A 44 22.70 -7.59 46.85
C PHE A 44 23.25 -6.44 47.76
N TYR A 45 22.67 -5.22 47.91
CA TYR A 45 21.32 -4.82 48.41
C TYR A 45 21.20 -3.24 48.42
N PRO A 46 20.14 -2.55 48.93
CA PRO A 46 19.25 -1.64 48.16
C PRO A 46 19.07 -0.19 48.72
N GLY A 47 18.05 0.55 48.21
CA GLY A 47 17.30 1.61 48.95
C GLY A 47 17.30 3.01 48.29
N THR A 48 16.21 3.50 47.67
CA THR A 48 15.17 4.42 48.23
C THR A 48 15.72 5.78 48.71
N SER A 49 15.16 6.99 48.51
CA SER A 49 13.98 7.54 47.82
C SER A 49 13.88 9.05 48.20
N HIS A 50 13.25 9.88 47.35
CA HIS A 50 12.49 11.12 47.65
C HIS A 50 13.16 12.53 47.73
N ALA A 51 12.51 13.44 46.96
CA ALA A 51 12.02 14.79 47.32
C ALA A 51 12.84 16.07 46.98
N MET A 52 12.29 16.82 46.01
CA MET A 52 12.25 18.29 45.85
C MET A 52 11.69 19.01 47.12
N PRO A 53 11.81 20.36 47.35
CA PRO A 53 11.30 21.40 46.43
C PRO A 53 11.81 22.90 46.51
N ARG A 54 11.39 23.72 45.51
CA ARG A 54 11.03 25.18 45.54
C ARG A 54 12.15 26.25 45.80
N PHE A 55 12.16 27.51 45.33
CA PHE A 55 11.28 28.42 44.55
C PHE A 55 12.08 29.72 44.18
N PHE A 56 11.67 30.40 43.09
CA PHE A 56 11.71 31.86 42.76
C PHE A 56 13.01 32.72 42.69
N ALA A 57 13.22 33.35 41.52
CA ALA A 57 13.18 34.81 41.25
C ALA A 57 14.29 35.35 40.31
N PHE A 58 13.88 36.03 39.24
CA PHE A 58 14.66 36.96 38.39
C PHE A 58 14.77 38.33 39.10
N PRO A 59 15.79 39.21 38.86
CA PRO A 59 15.89 39.97 37.60
C PRO A 59 17.29 40.46 37.10
N VAL A 60 17.34 40.72 35.78
CA VAL A 60 17.94 41.85 35.01
C VAL A 60 19.43 42.26 35.20
N ALA A 61 20.16 42.06 34.09
CA ALA A 61 21.20 42.86 33.42
C ALA A 61 22.49 43.30 34.14
N ALA A 62 23.63 42.81 33.64
CA ALA A 62 24.83 43.61 33.40
C ALA A 62 25.70 42.93 32.32
N VAL A 63 25.94 43.65 31.21
CA VAL A 63 26.94 43.32 30.20
C VAL A 63 28.32 43.65 30.78
N VAL A 64 29.13 42.62 31.04
CA VAL A 64 30.58 42.76 31.23
C VAL A 64 31.26 41.94 30.14
N LEU A 65 31.88 42.68 29.22
CA LEU A 65 32.73 42.17 28.16
C LEU A 65 34.03 41.64 28.82
N LEU A 66 34.09 40.34 29.10
CA LEU A 66 35.35 39.67 29.42
C LEU A 66 35.79 38.86 28.20
N ALA A 67 36.85 39.33 27.55
CA ALA A 67 37.56 38.59 26.51
C ALA A 67 38.22 37.35 27.14
N VAL A 68 37.46 36.27 27.26
CA VAL A 68 38.01 34.93 27.41
C VAL A 68 38.33 34.46 26.00
N LEU A 69 39.61 34.15 25.76
CA LEU A 69 40.07 33.40 24.62
C LEU A 69 39.23 32.13 24.50
N LEU A 70 38.17 32.19 23.68
CA LEU A 70 37.49 31.02 23.18
C LEU A 70 38.52 30.30 22.32
N GLU A 71 39.11 29.24 22.87
CA GLU A 71 39.52 28.13 22.02
C GLU A 71 38.36 27.86 21.06
N PRO A 72 38.61 27.77 19.73
CA PRO A 72 37.55 27.42 18.80
C PRO A 72 36.87 26.16 19.33
N PRO A 73 35.53 26.06 19.27
CA PRO A 73 34.85 24.85 19.70
C PRO A 73 35.59 23.69 19.03
N ARG A 74 36.12 22.77 19.84
CA ARG A 74 36.69 21.52 19.32
C ARG A 74 35.64 20.98 18.37
N GLY A 75 35.96 21.02 17.08
CA GLY A 75 35.03 20.62 16.04
C GLY A 75 34.52 19.25 16.41
N LEU A 76 33.20 19.10 16.56
CA LEU A 76 32.56 17.83 16.28
C LEU A 76 33.03 17.49 14.86
N GLY A 77 34.05 16.64 14.75
CA GLY A 77 34.62 16.27 13.46
C GLY A 77 33.47 15.81 12.57
N ALA A 78 33.35 16.40 11.38
CA ALA A 78 32.33 16.02 10.43
C ALA A 78 32.37 14.49 10.23
N GLU A 79 31.23 13.82 10.39
CA GLU A 79 31.15 12.37 10.19
C GLU A 79 31.77 11.99 8.83
N PRO A 80 32.69 11.02 8.78
CA PRO A 80 33.32 10.65 7.52
C PRO A 80 32.28 10.23 6.48
N VAL A 81 32.29 10.91 5.33
CA VAL A 81 31.36 10.66 4.22
C VAL A 81 32.11 10.03 3.05
N LEU A 82 31.55 8.94 2.53
CA LEU A 82 31.91 8.36 1.24
C LEU A 82 30.78 8.63 0.24
N PHE A 83 31.13 9.04 -0.97
CA PHE A 83 30.20 9.30 -2.05
C PHE A 83 30.25 8.19 -3.08
N VAL A 84 29.08 7.84 -3.62
CA VAL A 84 28.93 6.83 -4.66
C VAL A 84 28.17 7.42 -5.84
N SER A 85 28.63 7.22 -7.07
CA SER A 85 28.01 7.77 -8.29
C SER A 85 28.12 6.79 -9.46
N PRO A 86 27.15 6.73 -10.39
CA PRO A 86 27.29 5.90 -11.60
C PRO A 86 28.51 6.28 -12.44
N GLU A 87 28.91 7.55 -12.39
CA GLU A 87 30.10 8.12 -13.06
C GLU A 87 31.39 8.00 -12.22
N GLY A 88 31.33 7.29 -11.10
CA GLY A 88 32.45 7.08 -10.18
C GLY A 88 33.44 6.01 -10.63
N ASP A 89 34.52 5.86 -9.87
CA ASP A 89 35.52 4.80 -10.04
C ASP A 89 35.82 4.16 -8.67
N ASP A 90 35.82 2.83 -8.62
CA ASP A 90 36.10 2.07 -7.39
C ASP A 90 37.58 2.10 -6.97
N ALA A 91 38.46 2.62 -7.83
CA ALA A 91 39.85 2.94 -7.51
C ALA A 91 40.01 4.27 -6.76
N TRP A 92 39.02 5.16 -6.81
CA TRP A 92 39.06 6.46 -6.14
C TRP A 92 38.85 6.35 -4.62
N SER A 93 39.11 7.44 -3.90
CA SER A 93 38.99 7.50 -2.44
C SER A 93 37.54 7.43 -1.98
N GLY A 94 36.61 7.93 -2.80
CA GLY A 94 35.20 8.12 -2.44
C GLY A 94 34.95 9.36 -1.59
N ARG A 95 35.96 10.17 -1.26
CA ARG A 95 35.80 11.32 -0.33
C ARG A 95 35.27 12.58 -1.01
N LEU A 96 35.27 12.62 -2.34
CA LEU A 96 34.77 13.74 -3.12
C LEU A 96 33.42 13.38 -3.76
N ALA A 97 32.44 14.27 -3.65
CA ALA A 97 31.11 14.07 -4.25
C ALA A 97 31.12 14.15 -5.80
N ARG A 98 32.17 14.73 -6.37
CA ARG A 98 32.38 14.89 -7.82
C ARG A 98 33.84 14.52 -8.14
N PRO A 99 34.14 14.07 -9.37
CA PRO A 99 35.52 13.86 -9.80
C PRO A 99 36.36 15.12 -9.61
N SER A 100 37.61 14.96 -9.19
CA SER A 100 38.61 16.04 -9.20
C SER A 100 38.85 16.53 -10.63
N ALA A 101 39.40 17.75 -10.78
CA ALA A 101 39.60 18.36 -12.09
C ALA A 101 40.51 17.52 -13.03
N ASP A 102 41.48 16.81 -12.46
CA ASP A 102 42.39 15.88 -13.13
C ASP A 102 41.85 14.44 -13.20
N ARG A 103 40.66 14.17 -12.64
CA ARG A 103 40.02 12.85 -12.53
C ARG A 103 40.88 11.78 -11.84
N SER A 104 41.80 12.19 -10.97
CA SER A 104 42.61 11.28 -10.15
C SER A 104 41.88 10.79 -8.91
N ASP A 105 40.83 11.50 -8.47
CA ASP A 105 39.97 11.12 -7.34
C ASP A 105 38.51 11.54 -7.57
N GLY A 106 37.58 11.03 -6.76
CA GLY A 106 36.14 11.26 -6.93
C GLY A 106 35.26 10.30 -6.11
N PRO A 107 33.97 10.19 -6.46
CA PRO A 107 33.06 9.23 -5.84
C PRO A 107 33.38 7.79 -6.26
N LEU A 108 33.15 6.83 -5.36
CA LEU A 108 33.20 5.41 -5.70
C LEU A 108 32.11 5.06 -6.72
N ARG A 109 32.30 4.00 -7.51
CA ARG A 109 31.29 3.57 -8.48
C ARG A 109 30.21 2.72 -7.84
N THR A 110 30.58 1.84 -6.91
CA THR A 110 29.69 0.80 -6.39
C THR A 110 29.49 0.90 -4.88
N LEU A 111 28.26 0.61 -4.44
CA LEU A 111 27.92 0.58 -3.02
C LEU A 111 28.70 -0.49 -2.23
N PRO A 112 28.89 -1.73 -2.72
CA PRO A 112 29.76 -2.70 -2.06
C PRO A 112 31.18 -2.18 -1.77
N LYS A 113 31.77 -1.44 -2.72
CA LYS A 113 33.09 -0.86 -2.50
C LYS A 113 33.08 0.23 -1.44
N ALA A 114 32.04 1.06 -1.39
CA ALA A 114 31.87 2.05 -0.34
C ALA A 114 31.69 1.43 1.04
N VAL A 115 30.96 0.32 1.15
CA VAL A 115 30.85 -0.45 2.41
C VAL A 115 32.22 -0.98 2.83
N GLU A 116 32.97 -1.63 1.92
CA GLU A 116 34.34 -2.09 2.20
C GLU A 116 35.24 -0.96 2.69
N ARG A 117 35.18 0.21 2.03
CA ARG A 117 35.97 1.39 2.38
C ARG A 117 35.55 1.97 3.72
N SER A 118 34.26 1.95 4.05
CA SER A 118 33.74 2.44 5.33
C SER A 118 34.25 1.62 6.52
N ARG A 119 34.55 0.33 6.33
CA ARG A 119 35.12 -0.55 7.37
C ARG A 119 36.57 -0.20 7.71
N GLN A 120 37.25 0.53 6.83
CA GLN A 120 38.64 0.99 7.03
C GLN A 120 38.71 2.36 7.73
N VAL A 121 37.57 2.99 8.00
CA VAL A 121 37.49 4.30 8.67
C VAL A 121 37.34 4.08 10.17
N GLU A 122 38.24 4.67 10.97
CA GLU A 122 38.28 4.51 12.44
C GLU A 122 37.14 5.25 13.20
N ALA A 123 36.10 5.70 12.51
CA ALA A 123 34.94 6.35 13.11
C ALA A 123 33.79 5.36 13.36
N LYS A 124 33.14 5.49 14.52
CA LYS A 124 31.94 4.69 14.83
C LYS A 124 30.76 5.08 13.95
N ALA A 125 30.50 6.38 13.80
CA ALA A 125 29.48 6.93 12.92
C ALA A 125 30.08 7.23 11.55
N ARG A 126 29.48 6.66 10.49
CA ARG A 126 29.98 6.73 9.11
C ARG A 126 28.82 6.95 8.16
N ARG A 127 29.07 7.62 7.03
CA ARG A 127 28.04 7.89 6.01
C ARG A 127 28.48 7.44 4.62
N ILE A 128 27.55 6.83 3.89
CA ILE A 128 27.66 6.58 2.46
C ILE A 128 26.51 7.31 1.77
N VAL A 129 26.83 8.26 0.90
CA VAL A 129 25.88 9.10 0.16
C VAL A 129 25.90 8.73 -1.32
N LEU A 130 24.79 8.20 -1.82
CA LEU A 130 24.61 7.84 -3.23
C LEU A 130 24.07 9.05 -4.00
N GLN A 131 24.75 9.39 -5.09
CA GLN A 131 24.31 10.42 -6.03
C GLN A 131 23.16 9.92 -6.90
N ALA A 132 22.43 10.84 -7.53
CA ALA A 132 21.32 10.50 -8.42
C ALA A 132 21.77 9.51 -9.52
N GLY A 133 20.96 8.48 -9.75
CA GLY A 133 21.27 7.48 -10.76
C GLY A 133 20.75 6.09 -10.44
N GLU A 134 21.13 5.16 -11.30
CA GLU A 134 20.73 3.77 -11.25
C GLU A 134 21.95 2.89 -11.02
N TYR A 135 21.81 1.91 -10.12
CA TYR A 135 22.90 1.03 -9.71
C TYR A 135 22.45 -0.42 -9.79
N SER A 136 23.24 -1.25 -10.46
CA SER A 136 23.01 -2.69 -10.52
C SER A 136 23.59 -3.37 -9.28
N VAL A 137 22.81 -4.26 -8.68
CA VAL A 137 23.16 -5.07 -7.53
C VAL A 137 23.16 -6.54 -7.96
N GLU A 138 24.33 -7.03 -8.36
CA GLU A 138 24.49 -8.42 -8.82
C GLU A 138 24.68 -9.43 -7.67
N ARG A 139 25.01 -8.91 -6.47
CA ARG A 139 25.11 -9.68 -5.23
C ARG A 139 24.56 -8.83 -4.08
N PRO A 140 23.92 -9.44 -3.07
CA PRO A 140 23.42 -8.69 -1.92
C PRO A 140 24.52 -7.85 -1.25
N VAL A 141 24.16 -6.64 -0.81
CA VAL A 141 25.01 -5.81 0.05
C VAL A 141 24.88 -6.34 1.48
N GLU A 142 25.88 -7.10 1.91
CA GLU A 142 25.91 -7.73 3.23
C GLU A 142 26.51 -6.78 4.28
N LEU A 143 25.73 -6.52 5.33
CA LEU A 143 26.05 -5.63 6.44
C LEU A 143 26.07 -6.43 7.76
N GLY A 144 27.22 -6.48 8.39
CA GLY A 144 27.49 -7.23 9.62
C GLY A 144 27.69 -6.33 10.84
N PRO A 145 28.00 -6.88 12.02
CA PRO A 145 28.24 -6.10 13.23
C PRO A 145 29.32 -5.01 13.09
N GLU A 146 30.31 -5.21 12.23
CA GLU A 146 31.35 -4.25 11.86
C GLU A 146 30.82 -2.98 11.16
N ASP A 147 29.59 -3.05 10.63
CA ASP A 147 28.91 -1.93 9.95
C ASP A 147 27.98 -1.17 10.91
N SER A 148 28.02 -1.46 12.22
CA SER A 148 27.25 -0.72 13.20
C SER A 148 27.59 0.78 13.17
N GLY A 149 26.58 1.64 13.30
CA GLY A 149 26.71 3.10 13.20
C GLY A 149 26.79 3.66 11.76
N LEU A 150 26.64 2.82 10.73
CA LEU A 150 26.67 3.25 9.33
C LEU A 150 25.30 3.79 8.87
N THR A 151 25.32 4.93 8.18
CA THR A 151 24.17 5.45 7.42
C THR A 151 24.43 5.35 5.92
N ILE A 152 23.53 4.69 5.20
CA ILE A 152 23.51 4.61 3.73
C ILE A 152 22.31 5.41 3.23
N GLU A 153 22.55 6.41 2.40
CA GLU A 153 21.49 7.34 2.00
C GLU A 153 21.61 7.86 0.57
N ALA A 154 20.49 8.25 -0.03
CA ALA A 154 20.51 9.11 -1.21
C ALA A 154 20.99 10.53 -0.84
N ALA A 155 21.67 11.19 -1.78
CA ALA A 155 21.90 12.62 -1.73
C ALA A 155 20.57 13.39 -1.66
N GLU A 156 20.59 14.59 -1.07
CA GLU A 156 19.37 15.38 -0.89
C GLU A 156 18.66 15.67 -2.21
N GLY A 157 17.36 15.35 -2.30
CA GLY A 157 16.55 15.49 -3.51
C GLY A 157 16.90 14.53 -4.65
N ALA A 158 17.91 13.66 -4.49
CA ALA A 158 18.33 12.73 -5.53
C ALA A 158 17.44 11.50 -5.58
N ARG A 159 17.10 11.06 -6.80
CA ARG A 159 16.50 9.74 -7.03
C ARG A 159 17.60 8.71 -7.26
N VAL A 160 17.71 7.75 -6.33
CA VAL A 160 18.71 6.68 -6.35
C VAL A 160 17.99 5.34 -6.45
N VAL A 161 18.24 4.57 -7.51
CA VAL A 161 17.61 3.27 -7.72
C VAL A 161 18.64 2.15 -7.65
N LEU A 162 18.42 1.19 -6.76
CA LEU A 162 19.18 -0.06 -6.69
C LEU A 162 18.35 -1.19 -7.33
N TYR A 163 18.85 -1.73 -8.43
CA TYR A 163 18.24 -2.86 -9.13
C TYR A 163 18.91 -4.17 -8.72
N GLY A 164 18.16 -5.06 -8.08
CA GLY A 164 18.58 -6.45 -7.79
C GLY A 164 18.58 -7.37 -9.02
N GLY A 165 18.68 -6.81 -10.22
CA GLY A 165 18.51 -7.49 -11.49
C GLY A 165 19.37 -6.91 -12.60
N ARG A 166 19.32 -7.56 -13.75
CA ARG A 166 20.11 -7.22 -14.94
C ARG A 166 19.21 -6.98 -16.14
N GLN A 167 19.66 -6.10 -17.03
CA GLN A 167 18.98 -5.87 -18.30
C GLN A 167 19.09 -7.09 -19.21
N VAL A 168 17.95 -7.54 -19.74
CA VAL A 168 17.87 -8.53 -20.80
C VAL A 168 18.12 -7.83 -22.14
N ARG A 169 19.08 -8.36 -22.91
CA ARG A 169 19.50 -7.83 -24.21
C ARG A 169 19.35 -8.90 -25.29
N GLY A 170 19.52 -8.51 -26.55
CA GLY A 170 19.50 -9.45 -27.68
C GLY A 170 18.10 -9.91 -28.08
N TRP A 171 17.10 -9.05 -27.87
CA TRP A 171 15.72 -9.30 -28.29
C TRP A 171 15.63 -9.44 -29.81
N ARG A 172 14.97 -10.51 -30.26
CA ARG A 172 14.65 -10.78 -31.67
C ARG A 172 13.20 -11.25 -31.78
N ARG A 173 12.60 -11.08 -32.96
CA ARG A 173 11.25 -11.60 -33.23
C ARG A 173 11.21 -13.12 -33.05
N ASP A 174 10.12 -13.61 -32.45
CA ASP A 174 9.83 -15.03 -32.17
C ASP A 174 8.41 -15.36 -32.63
N GLY A 175 8.17 -15.26 -33.93
CA GLY A 175 6.84 -15.31 -34.55
C GLY A 175 6.32 -13.91 -34.91
N GLU A 176 4.99 -13.77 -35.02
CA GLU A 176 4.36 -12.53 -35.49
C GLU A 176 4.33 -11.42 -34.41
N THR A 177 3.95 -11.77 -33.19
CA THR A 177 3.71 -10.80 -32.09
C THR A 177 4.74 -10.88 -30.97
N LEU A 178 5.42 -12.01 -30.82
CA LEU A 178 6.31 -12.27 -29.69
C LEU A 178 7.75 -11.93 -30.04
N TRP A 179 8.51 -11.64 -28.99
CA TRP A 179 9.95 -11.41 -29.04
C TRP A 179 10.62 -12.29 -27.99
N ALA A 180 11.85 -12.72 -28.28
CA ALA A 180 12.63 -13.55 -27.39
C ALA A 180 14.08 -13.10 -27.27
N ALA A 181 14.69 -13.42 -26.14
CA ALA A 181 16.11 -13.29 -25.89
C ALA A 181 16.67 -14.59 -25.30
N ASP A 182 17.82 -15.03 -25.79
CA ASP A 182 18.47 -16.25 -25.31
C ASP A 182 19.08 -16.06 -23.92
N LEU A 183 18.74 -16.96 -23.01
CA LEU A 183 19.23 -17.02 -21.64
C LEU A 183 19.68 -18.47 -21.34
N PRO A 184 20.81 -18.94 -21.88
CA PRO A 184 21.25 -20.34 -21.74
C PRO A 184 21.42 -20.77 -20.28
N GLN A 185 21.73 -19.84 -19.36
CA GLN A 185 21.79 -20.13 -17.93
C GLN A 185 20.46 -20.60 -17.34
N VAL A 186 19.33 -20.29 -17.99
CA VAL A 186 18.00 -20.77 -17.61
C VAL A 186 17.84 -22.25 -17.94
N LYS A 187 18.30 -22.68 -19.12
CA LYS A 187 18.21 -24.09 -19.54
C LYS A 187 18.98 -25.03 -18.64
N ASP A 188 20.15 -24.58 -18.18
CA ASP A 188 21.04 -25.32 -17.28
C ASP A 188 20.66 -25.17 -15.80
N GLY A 189 19.61 -24.41 -15.47
CA GLY A 189 19.11 -24.21 -14.10
C GLY A 189 19.95 -23.27 -13.22
N ARG A 190 20.94 -22.57 -13.78
CA ARG A 190 21.77 -21.57 -13.06
C ARG A 190 21.05 -20.23 -12.87
N TRP A 191 19.97 -19.98 -13.60
CA TRP A 191 19.16 -18.77 -13.46
C TRP A 191 17.68 -19.09 -13.64
N ASP A 192 16.87 -18.80 -12.63
CA ASP A 192 15.41 -18.95 -12.69
C ASP A 192 14.77 -17.74 -12.02
N PHE A 193 13.67 -17.22 -12.55
CA PHE A 193 13.00 -16.04 -12.00
C PHE A 193 11.51 -15.97 -12.34
N ARG A 194 10.77 -15.20 -11.52
CA ARG A 194 9.30 -15.10 -11.57
C ARG A 194 8.80 -13.68 -11.81
N LEU A 195 9.71 -12.74 -12.07
CA LEU A 195 9.40 -11.33 -12.23
C LEU A 195 10.18 -10.75 -13.43
N LEU A 196 9.54 -9.84 -14.17
CA LEU A 196 10.14 -9.06 -15.25
C LEU A 196 9.62 -7.64 -15.12
N VAL A 197 10.49 -6.65 -15.26
CA VAL A 197 10.12 -5.23 -15.30
C VAL A 197 10.49 -4.66 -16.66
N ALA A 198 9.55 -4.00 -17.33
CA ALA A 198 9.79 -3.27 -18.57
C ALA A 198 9.50 -1.79 -18.34
N ASP A 199 10.50 -0.92 -18.47
CA ASP A 199 10.34 0.53 -18.35
C ASP A 199 9.65 0.95 -17.03
N ASP A 200 10.14 0.41 -15.91
CA ASP A 200 9.63 0.59 -14.54
C ASP A 200 8.24 -0.02 -14.25
N ARG A 201 7.61 -0.66 -15.25
CA ARG A 201 6.34 -1.39 -15.12
C ARG A 201 6.58 -2.87 -14.83
N LEU A 202 5.90 -3.41 -13.81
CA LEU A 202 5.81 -4.86 -13.60
C LEU A 202 5.08 -5.54 -14.76
N CYS A 203 5.72 -6.52 -15.40
CA CYS A 203 5.12 -7.27 -16.51
C CYS A 203 4.26 -8.43 -16.00
N ASP A 204 3.08 -8.58 -16.59
CA ASP A 204 2.16 -9.67 -16.29
C ASP A 204 2.76 -11.01 -16.75
N ARG A 205 2.71 -12.02 -15.89
CA ARG A 205 3.09 -13.38 -16.29
C ARG A 205 2.01 -13.98 -17.19
N ALA A 206 2.43 -14.75 -18.18
CA ALA A 206 1.53 -15.59 -18.97
C ALA A 206 0.79 -16.57 -18.05
N ARG A 207 -0.52 -16.74 -18.26
CA ARG A 207 -1.36 -17.54 -17.35
C ARG A 207 -2.56 -18.20 -18.02
N LEU A 208 -3.02 -19.31 -17.44
CA LEU A 208 -4.28 -19.99 -17.72
C LEU A 208 -5.07 -20.21 -16.41
N PRO A 209 -6.40 -19.98 -16.39
CA PRO A 209 -7.14 -19.28 -17.43
C PRO A 209 -6.63 -17.84 -17.57
N ARG A 210 -7.02 -17.16 -18.65
CA ARG A 210 -6.69 -15.75 -18.88
C ARG A 210 -7.05 -14.87 -17.67
N GLU A 211 -8.21 -15.13 -17.07
CA GLU A 211 -8.76 -14.44 -15.90
C GLU A 211 -9.48 -15.45 -14.99
N GLY A 212 -9.64 -15.14 -13.70
CA GLY A 212 -10.30 -16.03 -12.73
C GLY A 212 -9.44 -17.22 -12.32
N THR A 213 -10.04 -18.39 -12.10
CA THR A 213 -9.36 -19.64 -11.71
C THR A 213 -10.03 -20.84 -12.38
N PHE A 214 -9.29 -21.89 -12.69
CA PHE A 214 -9.88 -23.20 -13.00
C PHE A 214 -10.36 -23.90 -11.72
N THR A 215 -11.12 -24.99 -11.89
CA THR A 215 -11.59 -25.85 -10.79
C THR A 215 -11.07 -27.28 -10.97
N HIS A 216 -10.19 -27.72 -10.07
CA HIS A 216 -9.61 -29.07 -10.10
C HIS A 216 -10.57 -30.12 -9.51
N LEU A 217 -10.29 -31.40 -9.77
CA LEU A 217 -11.12 -32.55 -9.38
C LEU A 217 -10.60 -33.31 -8.14
N THR A 218 -9.47 -32.91 -7.57
CA THR A 218 -8.95 -33.52 -6.34
C THR A 218 -9.90 -33.32 -5.15
N GLU A 219 -10.12 -34.38 -4.39
CA GLU A 219 -10.83 -34.37 -3.11
C GLU A 219 -9.84 -34.59 -1.97
N PHE A 220 -9.98 -33.82 -0.89
CA PHE A 220 -9.25 -34.04 0.35
C PHE A 220 -10.18 -33.92 1.55
N ASN A 221 -10.75 -35.05 1.95
CA ASN A 221 -11.80 -35.13 2.97
C ASN A 221 -11.26 -35.50 4.35
N VAL A 222 -10.20 -34.81 4.79
CA VAL A 222 -9.67 -34.94 6.16
C VAL A 222 -10.06 -33.69 6.95
N PRO A 223 -10.73 -33.83 8.11
CA PRO A 223 -11.08 -32.66 8.92
C PRO A 223 -9.86 -31.87 9.40
N TRP A 224 -9.95 -30.54 9.36
CA TRP A 224 -9.03 -29.63 10.03
C TRP A 224 -9.45 -29.47 11.50
N MET A 225 -8.55 -29.73 12.43
CA MET A 225 -8.84 -29.73 13.87
C MET A 225 -8.64 -28.38 14.55
N SER A 226 -8.20 -27.34 13.81
CA SER A 226 -7.59 -26.06 14.25
C SER A 226 -6.06 -26.07 14.22
N THR A 227 -5.47 -24.87 14.17
CA THR A 227 -4.01 -24.68 14.22
C THR A 227 -3.45 -25.20 15.55
N THR A 228 -4.16 -24.93 16.64
CA THR A 228 -3.79 -25.36 18.00
C THR A 228 -4.10 -26.83 18.27
N GLY A 229 -5.08 -27.39 17.58
CA GLY A 229 -5.45 -28.81 17.59
C GLY A 229 -4.51 -29.74 16.80
N GLY A 230 -3.39 -29.22 16.28
CA GLY A 230 -2.40 -30.00 15.54
C GLY A 230 -2.64 -30.09 14.03
N GLY A 231 -3.59 -29.31 13.49
CA GLY A 231 -3.90 -29.23 12.07
C GLY A 231 -4.80 -30.36 11.58
N TRP A 232 -4.44 -31.01 10.48
CA TRP A 232 -5.24 -32.11 9.91
C TRP A 232 -5.34 -33.31 10.86
N LYS A 233 -6.54 -33.91 10.96
CA LYS A 233 -6.80 -35.11 11.79
C LYS A 233 -5.79 -36.25 11.56
N ARG A 234 -5.29 -36.38 10.33
CA ARG A 234 -4.10 -37.15 10.00
C ARG A 234 -3.17 -36.30 9.15
N LYS A 235 -1.87 -36.57 9.20
CA LYS A 235 -0.92 -35.92 8.29
C LYS A 235 -1.27 -36.28 6.84
N PRO A 236 -1.26 -35.29 5.92
CA PRO A 236 -1.32 -35.59 4.50
C PRO A 236 -0.15 -36.46 4.04
N THR A 237 -0.40 -37.33 3.07
CA THR A 237 0.66 -38.14 2.45
C THR A 237 1.48 -37.30 1.48
N ALA A 238 2.65 -37.82 1.07
CA ALA A 238 3.46 -37.16 0.04
C ALA A 238 2.69 -37.04 -1.29
N GLU A 239 1.95 -38.09 -1.67
CA GLU A 239 1.13 -38.12 -2.88
C GLU A 239 0.01 -37.07 -2.84
N GLU A 240 -0.69 -36.92 -1.71
CA GLU A 240 -1.74 -35.90 -1.53
C GLU A 240 -1.20 -34.46 -1.64
N LEU A 241 0.08 -34.24 -1.30
CA LEU A 241 0.72 -32.93 -1.40
C LEU A 241 1.35 -32.67 -2.77
N THR A 242 1.49 -33.69 -3.61
CA THR A 242 2.23 -33.62 -4.89
C THR A 242 1.41 -33.99 -6.10
N THR A 243 0.11 -34.27 -5.96
CA THR A 243 -0.75 -34.63 -7.09
C THR A 243 -2.02 -33.81 -7.11
N MET A 244 -2.49 -33.49 -8.33
CA MET A 244 -3.77 -32.82 -8.53
C MET A 244 -4.45 -33.36 -9.80
N LYS A 245 -5.70 -33.81 -9.65
CA LYS A 245 -6.57 -34.17 -10.77
C LYS A 245 -7.17 -32.91 -11.37
N TYR A 246 -7.13 -32.75 -12.67
CA TYR A 246 -7.67 -31.58 -13.37
C TYR A 246 -8.69 -32.01 -14.43
N ARG A 247 -9.45 -31.05 -14.98
CA ARG A 247 -10.40 -31.32 -16.06
C ARG A 247 -9.66 -31.29 -17.41
N PRO A 248 -9.85 -32.27 -18.31
CA PRO A 248 -9.13 -32.32 -19.58
C PRO A 248 -9.20 -31.03 -20.40
N GLU A 249 -10.33 -30.32 -20.35
CA GLU A 249 -10.56 -29.05 -21.05
C GLU A 249 -9.75 -27.86 -20.52
N ASP A 250 -9.26 -27.92 -19.28
CA ASP A 250 -8.50 -26.84 -18.66
C ASP A 250 -7.08 -26.74 -19.27
N LEU A 251 -6.48 -27.89 -19.61
CA LEU A 251 -5.08 -28.01 -20.02
C LEU A 251 -4.97 -28.75 -21.36
N GLY A 252 -4.40 -28.09 -22.37
CA GLY A 252 -4.11 -28.74 -23.65
C GLY A 252 -3.03 -29.83 -23.57
N THR A 253 -2.90 -30.63 -24.63
CA THR A 253 -1.90 -31.71 -24.71
C THR A 253 -0.46 -31.22 -24.89
N GLY A 254 -0.26 -29.95 -25.24
CA GLY A 254 1.04 -29.34 -25.52
C GLY A 254 1.74 -28.67 -24.33
N LEU A 255 1.23 -28.80 -23.11
CA LEU A 255 1.77 -28.13 -21.92
C LEU A 255 3.24 -28.51 -21.66
N GLU A 256 4.16 -27.57 -21.82
CA GLU A 256 5.57 -27.76 -21.47
C GLU A 256 5.76 -27.72 -19.94
N VAL A 257 5.81 -28.91 -19.34
CA VAL A 257 5.85 -29.09 -17.87
C VAL A 257 7.06 -28.42 -17.22
N ARG A 258 8.21 -28.30 -17.92
CA ARG A 258 9.39 -27.62 -17.36
C ARG A 258 9.17 -26.12 -17.18
N ASN A 259 8.23 -25.54 -17.92
CA ASN A 259 7.92 -24.12 -17.86
C ASN A 259 6.78 -23.87 -16.85
N ALA A 260 5.82 -24.77 -16.75
CA ALA A 260 4.61 -24.59 -15.99
C ALA A 260 4.84 -24.48 -14.47
N GLU A 261 4.19 -23.49 -13.86
CA GLU A 261 4.00 -23.37 -12.43
C GLU A 261 2.50 -23.35 -12.12
N VAL A 262 2.08 -23.82 -10.95
CA VAL A 262 0.67 -23.91 -10.55
C VAL A 262 0.46 -23.24 -9.21
N THR A 263 -0.47 -22.31 -9.13
CA THR A 263 -1.02 -21.83 -7.86
C THR A 263 -2.24 -22.69 -7.50
N VAL A 264 -2.19 -23.36 -6.36
CA VAL A 264 -3.32 -24.08 -5.74
C VAL A 264 -3.78 -23.31 -4.52
N TYR A 265 -5.07 -22.96 -4.46
CA TYR A 265 -5.64 -22.11 -3.39
C TYR A 265 -6.18 -22.93 -2.22
N HIS A 266 -5.96 -22.43 -1.00
CA HIS A 266 -6.29 -23.08 0.29
C HIS A 266 -6.94 -22.08 1.27
N MET A 267 -8.07 -21.48 0.89
CA MET A 267 -8.84 -20.50 1.69
C MET A 267 -8.08 -19.21 2.03
N TRP A 268 -7.21 -19.22 3.04
CA TRP A 268 -6.36 -18.11 3.50
C TRP A 268 -4.87 -18.27 3.11
N ASP A 269 -4.52 -19.38 2.45
CA ASP A 269 -3.16 -19.67 1.97
C ASP A 269 -3.18 -20.14 0.51
N GLU A 270 -2.00 -20.22 -0.12
CA GLU A 270 -1.82 -20.86 -1.42
C GLU A 270 -0.51 -21.62 -1.49
N SER A 271 -0.43 -22.53 -2.46
CA SER A 271 0.82 -23.18 -2.84
C SER A 271 1.15 -22.84 -4.28
N VAL A 272 2.33 -22.26 -4.51
CA VAL A 272 2.91 -22.11 -5.84
C VAL A 272 3.94 -23.21 -6.03
N VAL A 273 3.69 -24.09 -6.99
CA VAL A 273 4.47 -25.33 -7.20
C VAL A 273 4.88 -25.47 -8.67
N GLY A 274 5.99 -26.15 -8.93
CA GLY A 274 6.36 -26.55 -10.29
C GLY A 274 5.66 -27.84 -10.72
N VAL A 275 5.65 -28.12 -12.02
CA VAL A 275 5.09 -29.35 -12.58
C VAL A 275 6.22 -30.30 -13.00
N ALA A 276 6.20 -31.53 -12.47
CA ALA A 276 7.13 -32.58 -12.85
C ALA A 276 6.60 -33.46 -13.99
N ARG A 277 5.29 -33.74 -14.00
CA ARG A 277 4.65 -34.61 -14.99
C ARG A 277 3.19 -34.20 -15.21
N ASN A 278 2.72 -34.31 -16.46
CA ASN A 278 1.31 -34.24 -16.82
C ASN A 278 0.87 -35.60 -17.39
N ASP A 279 0.06 -36.34 -16.64
CA ASP A 279 -0.52 -37.60 -17.08
C ASP A 279 -1.80 -37.34 -17.87
N LEU A 280 -1.72 -37.34 -19.20
CA LEU A 280 -2.84 -37.05 -20.09
C LEU A 280 -3.90 -38.16 -20.12
N GLN A 281 -3.57 -39.39 -19.72
CA GLN A 281 -4.52 -40.49 -19.70
C GLN A 281 -5.44 -40.40 -18.47
N ASN A 282 -4.87 -40.02 -17.32
CA ASN A 282 -5.58 -39.94 -16.05
C ASN A 282 -5.95 -38.49 -15.65
N HIS A 283 -5.51 -37.50 -16.42
CA HIS A 283 -5.65 -36.06 -16.17
C HIS A 283 -5.14 -35.67 -14.78
N VAL A 284 -3.88 -36.06 -14.50
CA VAL A 284 -3.20 -35.79 -13.23
C VAL A 284 -1.93 -34.99 -13.44
N LEU A 285 -1.80 -33.87 -12.75
CA LEU A 285 -0.53 -33.18 -12.59
C LEU A 285 0.22 -33.76 -11.39
N THR A 286 1.50 -34.07 -11.58
CA THR A 286 2.45 -34.34 -10.50
C THR A 286 3.34 -33.12 -10.32
N PHE A 287 3.42 -32.60 -9.10
CA PHE A 287 4.19 -31.42 -8.74
C PHE A 287 5.65 -31.77 -8.44
N SER A 288 6.57 -30.88 -8.82
CA SER A 288 8.00 -31.00 -8.49
C SER A 288 8.32 -30.58 -7.06
N THR A 289 7.43 -29.79 -6.45
CA THR A 289 7.53 -29.31 -5.07
C THR A 289 6.21 -29.57 -4.35
N PRO A 290 6.20 -30.00 -3.08
CA PRO A 290 4.97 -30.26 -2.35
C PRO A 290 4.21 -28.98 -2.05
N CYS A 291 2.88 -29.06 -2.10
CA CYS A 291 2.00 -28.02 -1.59
C CYS A 291 2.14 -27.88 -0.06
N GLY A 292 1.78 -26.72 0.48
CA GLY A 292 1.64 -26.51 1.93
C GLY A 292 0.43 -27.25 2.51
N HIS A 293 -0.66 -27.30 1.73
CA HIS A 293 -1.86 -28.08 2.00
C HIS A 293 -2.24 -28.90 0.76
N PRO A 294 -2.89 -30.06 0.91
CA PRO A 294 -3.34 -30.87 -0.24
C PRO A 294 -4.31 -30.08 -1.14
N PRO A 295 -4.27 -30.23 -2.47
CA PRO A 295 -5.34 -29.72 -3.33
C PRO A 295 -6.70 -30.26 -2.87
N GLY A 296 -7.71 -29.38 -2.76
CA GLY A 296 -9.02 -29.72 -2.21
C GLY A 296 -9.16 -29.48 -0.70
N ALA A 297 -8.06 -29.11 -0.02
CA ALA A 297 -8.09 -28.70 1.37
C ALA A 297 -9.11 -27.58 1.61
N PHE A 298 -9.76 -27.63 2.77
CA PHE A 298 -10.76 -26.64 3.20
C PHE A 298 -11.95 -26.51 2.23
N GLY A 299 -12.17 -27.50 1.37
CA GLY A 299 -13.21 -27.47 0.33
C GLY A 299 -12.88 -26.54 -0.85
N VAL A 300 -11.65 -26.04 -0.94
CA VAL A 300 -11.23 -25.13 -2.02
C VAL A 300 -10.59 -25.92 -3.14
N LYS A 301 -11.11 -25.76 -4.36
CA LYS A 301 -10.69 -26.49 -5.56
C LYS A 301 -10.14 -25.60 -6.68
N LYS A 302 -9.73 -24.38 -6.33
CA LYS A 302 -9.31 -23.37 -7.32
C LYS A 302 -7.83 -23.52 -7.64
N TYR A 303 -7.47 -23.37 -8.92
CA TYR A 303 -6.08 -23.30 -9.34
C TYR A 303 -5.85 -22.40 -10.56
N VAL A 304 -4.60 -21.98 -10.76
CA VAL A 304 -4.11 -21.21 -11.91
C VAL A 304 -2.79 -21.80 -12.39
N VAL A 305 -2.59 -21.87 -13.69
CA VAL A 305 -1.32 -22.24 -14.31
C VAL A 305 -0.61 -20.99 -14.81
N TRP A 306 0.67 -20.88 -14.52
CA TRP A 306 1.52 -19.74 -14.84
C TRP A 306 2.68 -20.16 -15.73
N ASN A 307 3.28 -19.17 -16.39
CA ASN A 307 4.52 -19.31 -17.13
C ASN A 307 4.43 -20.32 -18.30
N VAL A 308 3.32 -20.24 -19.03
CA VAL A 308 3.01 -21.13 -20.17
C VAL A 308 2.79 -20.31 -21.43
N ARG A 309 3.24 -20.82 -22.58
CA ARG A 309 3.15 -20.12 -23.87
C ARG A 309 1.69 -19.86 -24.26
N GLU A 310 0.83 -20.82 -24.00
CA GLU A 310 -0.61 -20.80 -24.24
C GLU A 310 -1.33 -19.70 -23.44
N GLY A 311 -0.71 -19.25 -22.33
CA GLY A 311 -1.22 -18.17 -21.49
C GLY A 311 -0.86 -16.77 -21.99
N MET A 312 -0.14 -16.64 -23.11
CA MET A 312 0.19 -15.37 -23.76
C MET A 312 -1.01 -14.88 -24.57
N SER A 313 -1.84 -14.04 -23.97
CA SER A 313 -3.14 -13.63 -24.50
C SER A 313 -3.28 -12.13 -24.75
N ARG A 314 -2.35 -11.31 -24.24
CA ARG A 314 -2.35 -9.86 -24.45
C ARG A 314 -0.92 -9.27 -24.46
N PRO A 315 -0.73 -8.13 -25.13
CA PRO A 315 0.48 -7.31 -24.99
C PRO A 315 0.85 -7.02 -23.53
N GLY A 316 2.15 -6.92 -23.27
CA GLY A 316 2.72 -6.68 -21.94
C GLY A 316 2.95 -7.94 -21.10
N GLN A 317 2.61 -9.13 -21.61
CA GLN A 317 2.84 -10.41 -20.95
C GLN A 317 4.20 -11.04 -21.30
N TRP A 318 4.70 -11.92 -20.43
CA TRP A 318 5.93 -12.69 -20.66
C TRP A 318 5.85 -14.12 -20.09
N TYR A 319 6.72 -14.99 -20.58
CA TYR A 319 7.04 -16.26 -19.93
C TYR A 319 8.53 -16.61 -20.07
N LEU A 320 9.04 -17.40 -19.12
CA LEU A 320 10.37 -17.96 -19.11
C LEU A 320 10.33 -19.37 -19.70
N ASP A 321 10.96 -19.56 -20.85
CA ASP A 321 11.08 -20.85 -21.52
C ASP A 321 12.33 -21.58 -21.00
N ARG A 322 12.15 -22.36 -19.94
CA ARG A 322 13.21 -23.16 -19.30
C ARG A 322 13.64 -24.34 -20.16
N ALA A 323 12.74 -24.87 -20.99
CA ALA A 323 13.07 -25.95 -21.92
C ALA A 323 14.03 -25.46 -23.02
N ALA A 324 13.74 -24.30 -23.62
CA ALA A 324 14.55 -23.72 -24.69
C ALA A 324 15.72 -22.86 -24.19
N GLY A 325 15.67 -22.34 -22.95
CA GLY A 325 16.68 -21.43 -22.41
C GLY A 325 16.52 -20.01 -22.95
N LYS A 326 15.30 -19.49 -23.00
CA LYS A 326 15.01 -18.13 -23.47
C LYS A 326 13.91 -17.48 -22.63
N ILE A 327 13.86 -16.15 -22.65
CA ILE A 327 12.70 -15.39 -22.17
C ILE A 327 11.90 -14.93 -23.39
N VAL A 328 10.58 -14.95 -23.28
CA VAL A 328 9.66 -14.51 -24.34
C VAL A 328 8.74 -13.42 -23.79
N TYR A 329 8.57 -12.35 -24.55
CA TYR A 329 7.77 -11.18 -24.19
C TYR A 329 6.88 -10.76 -25.36
N TRP A 330 5.67 -10.30 -25.06
CA TRP A 330 4.79 -9.63 -26.02
C TRP A 330 4.86 -8.13 -25.74
N PRO A 331 5.52 -7.32 -26.61
CA PRO A 331 5.62 -5.88 -26.42
C PRO A 331 4.26 -5.18 -26.38
N LEU A 332 4.17 -4.08 -25.62
CA LEU A 332 3.03 -3.17 -25.73
C LEU A 332 2.96 -2.55 -27.14
N PRO A 333 1.78 -2.14 -27.63
CA PRO A 333 1.69 -1.46 -28.92
C PRO A 333 2.63 -0.24 -28.98
N GLY A 334 3.48 -0.20 -30.01
CA GLY A 334 4.48 0.86 -30.20
C GLY A 334 5.75 0.74 -29.35
N GLN A 335 5.88 -0.29 -28.50
CA GLN A 335 7.10 -0.48 -27.70
C GLN A 335 8.23 -1.07 -28.55
N ASP A 336 9.34 -0.34 -28.65
CA ASP A 336 10.57 -0.80 -29.29
C ASP A 336 11.50 -1.51 -28.29
N LEU A 337 11.73 -2.81 -28.47
CA LEU A 337 12.61 -3.59 -27.58
C LEU A 337 14.10 -3.32 -27.77
N HIS A 338 14.50 -2.60 -28.82
CA HIS A 338 15.90 -2.20 -28.99
C HIS A 338 16.29 -1.07 -28.03
N SER A 339 15.32 -0.24 -27.63
CA SER A 339 15.50 0.88 -26.71
C SER A 339 14.86 0.64 -25.32
N ALA A 340 13.85 -0.24 -25.22
CA ALA A 340 13.20 -0.55 -23.95
C ALA A 340 14.13 -1.19 -22.91
N LYS A 341 13.90 -0.86 -21.65
CA LYS A 341 14.65 -1.38 -20.50
C LYS A 341 13.90 -2.52 -19.84
N LEU A 342 14.25 -3.75 -20.21
CA LEU A 342 13.69 -4.97 -19.63
C LEU A 342 14.67 -5.56 -18.60
N LEU A 343 14.29 -5.60 -17.32
CA LEU A 343 15.10 -6.08 -16.21
C LEU A 343 14.56 -7.40 -15.65
N ALA A 344 15.44 -8.40 -15.55
CA ALA A 344 15.17 -9.68 -14.90
C ALA A 344 15.99 -9.81 -13.60
N PRO A 345 15.41 -10.32 -12.49
CA PRO A 345 16.08 -10.46 -11.20
C PRO A 345 17.35 -11.30 -11.25
N ALA A 346 18.36 -10.88 -10.48
CA ALA A 346 19.62 -11.58 -10.28
C ALA A 346 19.82 -11.98 -8.81
N VAL A 347 19.24 -11.23 -7.87
CA VAL A 347 19.31 -11.49 -6.43
C VAL A 347 17.92 -11.59 -5.79
N GLU A 348 17.87 -12.28 -4.66
CA GLU A 348 16.68 -12.40 -3.80
C GLU A 348 16.54 -11.21 -2.82
N SER A 349 17.67 -10.66 -2.37
CA SER A 349 17.76 -9.55 -1.42
C SER A 349 18.78 -8.53 -1.93
N ILE A 350 18.46 -7.23 -1.84
CA ILE A 350 19.41 -6.14 -2.16
C ILE A 350 20.29 -5.86 -0.95
N PHE A 351 19.68 -5.80 0.24
CA PHE A 351 20.40 -5.63 1.51
C PHE A 351 20.22 -6.84 2.41
N GLY A 352 21.33 -7.40 2.90
CA GLY A 352 21.36 -8.42 3.95
C GLY A 352 22.00 -7.84 5.21
N ILE A 353 21.20 -7.52 6.23
CA ILE A 353 21.67 -7.02 7.52
C ILE A 353 21.66 -8.18 8.51
N ARG A 354 22.83 -8.71 8.85
CA ARG A 354 22.95 -9.99 9.55
C ARG A 354 23.87 -9.89 10.75
N GLY A 355 23.26 -9.80 11.93
CA GLY A 355 23.95 -9.97 13.21
C GLY A 355 23.94 -11.43 13.67
N ARG A 356 24.49 -11.65 14.86
CA ARG A 356 24.43 -12.91 15.61
C ARG A 356 23.79 -12.66 16.98
N PRO A 357 23.26 -13.71 17.66
CA PRO A 357 22.68 -13.55 18.99
C PRO A 357 23.60 -12.86 20.02
N ASP A 358 24.91 -13.12 19.95
CA ASP A 358 25.97 -12.56 20.79
C ASP A 358 26.51 -11.22 20.27
N GLN A 359 26.37 -10.95 18.97
CA GLN A 359 26.89 -9.75 18.31
C GLN A 359 25.90 -9.20 17.29
N ARG A 360 25.01 -8.32 17.74
CA ARG A 360 23.98 -7.67 16.90
C ARG A 360 24.57 -6.58 16.00
N VAL A 361 23.93 -6.33 14.85
CA VAL A 361 24.12 -5.08 14.10
C VAL A 361 23.37 -3.96 14.80
N ARG A 362 24.04 -2.83 15.04
CA ARG A 362 23.48 -1.71 15.80
C ARG A 362 23.52 -0.39 15.06
N ASP A 363 22.56 0.48 15.32
CA ASP A 363 22.59 1.88 14.91
C ASP A 363 22.77 2.08 13.39
N LEU A 364 22.28 1.13 12.58
CA LEU A 364 22.37 1.16 11.12
C LEU A 364 21.17 1.92 10.54
N THR A 365 21.41 2.85 9.62
CA THR A 365 20.33 3.55 8.88
C THR A 365 20.44 3.33 7.38
N ILE A 366 19.33 2.97 6.73
CA ILE A 366 19.20 2.98 5.26
C ILE A 366 18.04 3.93 4.90
N ARG A 367 18.29 4.96 4.08
CA ARG A 367 17.25 5.96 3.77
C ARG A 367 17.24 6.57 2.38
N GLY A 368 16.05 6.92 1.88
CA GLY A 368 15.90 7.70 0.64
C GLY A 368 16.20 6.93 -0.64
N LEU A 369 16.26 5.59 -0.61
CA LEU A 369 16.60 4.75 -1.76
C LEU A 369 15.36 4.12 -2.38
N VAL A 370 15.39 3.91 -3.69
CA VAL A 370 14.44 3.06 -4.42
C VAL A 370 15.06 1.69 -4.62
N LEU A 371 14.37 0.63 -4.18
CA LEU A 371 14.81 -0.77 -4.27
C LEU A 371 13.88 -1.54 -5.19
N SER A 372 14.43 -2.22 -6.20
CA SER A 372 13.59 -2.89 -7.20
C SER A 372 14.22 -4.13 -7.83
N VAL A 373 13.39 -4.98 -8.42
CA VAL A 373 13.78 -6.16 -9.24
C VAL A 373 14.53 -7.20 -8.40
N THR A 374 13.86 -7.83 -7.44
CA THR A 374 14.38 -9.01 -6.74
C THR A 374 13.59 -10.28 -7.06
N ASN A 375 14.15 -11.43 -6.73
CA ASN A 375 13.64 -12.75 -7.09
C ASN A 375 13.04 -13.52 -5.91
N THR A 376 12.41 -14.66 -6.21
CA THR A 376 12.01 -15.68 -5.25
C THR A 376 12.29 -17.10 -5.76
N PRO A 377 12.60 -18.04 -4.85
CA PRO A 377 12.69 -19.46 -5.19
C PRO A 377 11.31 -20.07 -5.46
N LEU A 378 11.27 -21.20 -6.20
CA LEU A 378 10.04 -21.98 -6.42
C LEU A 378 9.75 -22.86 -5.19
N VAL A 379 9.08 -22.29 -4.21
CA VAL A 379 8.64 -23.04 -3.02
C VAL A 379 7.25 -22.59 -2.60
N SER A 380 6.50 -23.48 -1.96
CA SER A 380 5.30 -23.10 -1.22
C SER A 380 5.68 -22.10 -0.13
N GLY A 381 5.09 -20.90 -0.19
CA GLY A 381 5.42 -19.76 0.69
C GLY A 381 5.02 -19.97 2.15
N GLY A 382 3.95 -20.75 2.37
CA GLY A 382 3.30 -20.92 3.67
C GLY A 382 2.63 -19.63 4.15
N PHE A 383 1.99 -19.69 5.32
CA PHE A 383 1.19 -18.59 5.87
C PHE A 383 1.87 -17.21 5.77
N GLY A 384 1.13 -16.26 5.19
CA GLY A 384 1.65 -14.90 4.98
C GLY A 384 2.87 -14.87 4.07
N ALA A 385 2.94 -15.77 3.08
CA ALA A 385 4.05 -15.97 2.16
C ALA A 385 5.45 -15.97 2.83
N GLY A 386 5.53 -16.46 4.07
CA GLY A 386 6.61 -16.11 5.01
C GLY A 386 7.99 -16.68 4.69
N ARG A 387 8.07 -17.68 3.82
CA ARG A 387 9.34 -18.30 3.40
C ARG A 387 10.15 -17.43 2.45
N PHE A 388 9.51 -16.50 1.73
CA PHE A 388 10.23 -15.70 0.75
C PHE A 388 11.17 -14.67 1.40
N PRO A 389 12.29 -14.37 0.73
CA PRO A 389 13.25 -13.33 1.14
C PRO A 389 12.63 -11.94 1.05
N GLY A 390 13.23 -10.96 1.72
CA GLY A 390 12.88 -9.55 1.57
C GLY A 390 13.89 -8.81 0.70
N ALA A 391 13.46 -7.78 -0.04
CA ALA A 391 14.40 -6.88 -0.72
C ALA A 391 15.40 -6.24 0.28
N VAL A 392 14.94 -6.02 1.51
CA VAL A 392 15.80 -5.80 2.69
C VAL A 392 15.55 -6.91 3.71
N GLU A 393 16.61 -7.62 4.10
CA GLU A 393 16.57 -8.60 5.18
C GLU A 393 17.30 -8.09 6.42
N LEU A 394 16.70 -8.23 7.60
CA LEU A 394 17.30 -7.88 8.89
C LEU A 394 17.21 -9.05 9.84
N SER A 395 18.33 -9.41 10.45
CA SER A 395 18.40 -10.46 11.45
C SER A 395 19.34 -10.11 12.57
N HIS A 396 18.92 -10.37 13.82
CA HIS A 396 19.71 -10.05 15.01
C HIS A 396 20.20 -8.59 15.01
N ALA A 397 19.27 -7.66 14.81
CA ALA A 397 19.53 -6.23 14.74
C ALA A 397 18.97 -5.50 15.99
N GLU A 398 19.50 -4.32 16.29
CA GLU A 398 19.08 -3.45 17.38
C GLU A 398 19.28 -1.98 16.99
N ASN A 399 18.30 -1.13 17.29
CA ASN A 399 18.31 0.29 16.95
C ASN A 399 18.60 0.62 15.48
N CYS A 400 18.15 -0.23 14.55
CA CYS A 400 18.28 0.03 13.12
C CYS A 400 17.10 0.84 12.58
N ARG A 401 17.31 1.58 11.49
CA ARG A 401 16.28 2.42 10.86
C ARG A 401 16.24 2.24 9.34
N LEU A 402 15.05 1.95 8.82
CA LEU A 402 14.73 1.98 7.40
C LEU A 402 13.77 3.14 7.19
N ALA A 403 14.18 4.18 6.46
CA ALA A 403 13.38 5.41 6.38
C ALA A 403 13.25 5.94 4.95
N ARG A 404 12.05 6.36 4.54
CA ARG A 404 11.84 6.98 3.22
C ARG A 404 12.34 6.11 2.06
N LEU A 405 12.14 4.79 2.16
CA LEU A 405 12.45 3.87 1.07
C LEU A 405 11.25 3.73 0.14
N GLU A 406 11.49 3.67 -1.16
CA GLU A 406 10.51 3.15 -2.14
C GLU A 406 10.92 1.71 -2.46
N ILE A 407 10.11 0.72 -2.12
CA ILE A 407 10.39 -0.69 -2.44
C ILE A 407 9.31 -1.15 -3.41
N LYS A 408 9.71 -1.46 -4.65
CA LYS A 408 8.76 -1.81 -5.71
C LYS A 408 9.22 -2.85 -6.71
N ASN A 409 8.28 -3.54 -7.33
CA ASN A 409 8.55 -4.58 -8.34
C ASN A 409 9.55 -5.63 -7.80
N VAL A 410 9.28 -6.15 -6.61
CA VAL A 410 10.11 -7.17 -5.94
C VAL A 410 9.31 -8.46 -5.82
N ALA A 411 9.87 -9.61 -6.18
CA ALA A 411 9.10 -10.86 -6.21
C ALA A 411 8.77 -11.40 -4.81
N GLY A 412 9.61 -11.07 -3.82
CA GLY A 412 9.48 -11.54 -2.44
C GLY A 412 8.76 -10.53 -1.55
N GLN A 413 9.23 -10.45 -0.32
CA GLN A 413 8.79 -9.48 0.67
C GLN A 413 9.43 -8.11 0.37
N GLY A 414 8.82 -7.00 0.76
CA GLY A 414 9.49 -5.70 0.76
C GLY A 414 10.62 -5.67 1.79
N VAL A 415 10.25 -5.81 3.07
CA VAL A 415 11.18 -5.96 4.20
C VAL A 415 10.86 -7.22 4.98
N LYS A 416 11.89 -8.00 5.30
CA LYS A 416 11.81 -9.16 6.19
C LYS A 416 12.77 -9.00 7.36
N ALA A 417 12.25 -8.92 8.57
CA ALA A 417 13.02 -8.70 9.78
C ALA A 417 12.71 -9.80 10.82
N TRP A 418 13.73 -10.38 11.45
CA TRP A 418 13.55 -11.38 12.51
C TRP A 418 14.60 -11.29 13.61
N ASN A 419 14.23 -11.72 14.83
CA ASN A 419 15.08 -11.60 16.02
C ASN A 419 15.56 -10.15 16.26
N VAL A 420 14.74 -9.17 15.92
CA VAL A 420 15.07 -7.75 16.06
C VAL A 420 14.71 -7.27 17.45
N GLN A 421 15.61 -6.53 18.10
CA GLN A 421 15.35 -5.98 19.44
C GLN A 421 14.54 -4.69 19.37
N THR A 422 15.05 -3.75 18.58
CA THR A 422 14.39 -2.49 18.24
C THR A 422 14.74 -2.15 16.79
N CYS A 423 13.76 -1.70 16.01
CA CYS A 423 13.95 -1.16 14.67
C CYS A 423 12.85 -0.15 14.37
N ALA A 424 13.12 0.82 13.50
CA ALA A 424 12.12 1.74 12.98
C ALA A 424 12.02 1.61 11.46
N ILE A 425 10.81 1.37 10.97
CA ILE A 425 10.47 1.36 9.54
C ILE A 425 9.48 2.50 9.33
N GLU A 426 9.94 3.58 8.71
CA GLU A 426 9.20 4.84 8.72
C GLU A 426 9.16 5.56 7.37
N GLU A 427 8.01 6.14 7.04
CA GLU A 427 7.85 6.97 5.85
C GLU A 427 8.19 6.24 4.54
N CYS A 428 8.12 4.90 4.53
CA CYS A 428 8.41 4.10 3.34
C CYS A 428 7.15 3.95 2.46
N HIS A 429 7.37 3.85 1.15
CA HIS A 429 6.37 3.50 0.15
C HIS A 429 6.70 2.11 -0.41
N ILE A 430 5.84 1.13 -0.16
CA ILE A 430 6.10 -0.27 -0.46
C ILE A 430 4.95 -0.79 -1.31
N HIS A 431 5.23 -1.12 -2.57
CA HIS A 431 4.20 -1.55 -3.49
C HIS A 431 4.67 -2.54 -4.54
N ASP A 432 3.76 -3.17 -5.27
CA ASP A 432 4.07 -4.18 -6.28
C ASP A 432 5.02 -5.28 -5.77
N THR A 433 4.79 -5.73 -4.53
CA THR A 433 5.54 -6.82 -3.92
C THR A 433 4.88 -8.15 -4.24
N GLY A 434 5.66 -9.15 -4.61
CA GLY A 434 5.13 -10.47 -4.94
C GLY A 434 4.58 -11.18 -3.71
N ALA A 435 5.15 -10.94 -2.53
CA ALA A 435 4.69 -11.42 -1.22
C ALA A 435 4.25 -10.23 -0.32
N CYS A 436 4.53 -10.26 0.99
CA CYS A 436 4.18 -9.18 1.92
C CYS A 436 4.93 -7.87 1.65
N GLY A 437 4.39 -6.75 2.12
CA GLY A 437 5.13 -5.50 2.20
C GLY A 437 6.18 -5.54 3.31
N LEU A 438 5.73 -5.75 4.55
CA LEU A 438 6.55 -5.76 5.77
C LEU A 438 6.27 -7.04 6.57
N LYS A 439 7.32 -7.77 6.95
CA LYS A 439 7.22 -8.92 7.85
C LYS A 439 8.27 -8.80 8.95
N VAL A 440 7.83 -8.56 10.18
CA VAL A 440 8.69 -8.24 11.31
C VAL A 440 8.45 -9.18 12.49
N ASP A 441 9.50 -9.85 12.95
CA ASP A 441 9.53 -10.58 14.23
C ASP A 441 10.52 -9.90 15.18
N GLY A 442 10.00 -9.27 16.24
CA GLY A 442 10.77 -8.50 17.20
C GLY A 442 10.11 -7.19 17.63
N GLY A 443 10.86 -6.34 18.32
CA GLY A 443 10.40 -4.99 18.71
C GLY A 443 10.60 -4.01 17.56
N CYS A 444 9.54 -3.34 17.11
CA CYS A 444 9.62 -2.43 15.97
C CYS A 444 8.58 -1.29 16.00
N LEU A 445 8.99 -0.10 15.56
CA LEU A 445 8.10 0.99 15.19
C LEU A 445 7.86 0.93 13.67
N VAL A 446 6.62 0.71 13.26
CA VAL A 446 6.18 0.74 11.86
C VAL A 446 5.25 1.93 11.71
N ARG A 447 5.75 3.05 11.16
CA ARG A 447 5.03 4.33 11.18
C ARG A 447 5.03 5.09 9.87
N ASN A 448 3.90 5.72 9.52
CA ASN A 448 3.79 6.58 8.33
C ASN A 448 4.14 5.87 7.01
N ASN A 449 3.99 4.55 6.93
CA ASN A 449 4.27 3.81 5.72
C ASN A 449 3.03 3.66 4.84
N HIS A 450 3.21 3.78 3.54
CA HIS A 450 2.19 3.53 2.53
C HIS A 450 2.47 2.16 1.89
N VAL A 451 1.61 1.17 2.15
CA VAL A 451 1.81 -0.21 1.70
C VAL A 451 0.61 -0.65 0.86
N HIS A 452 0.82 -0.95 -0.42
CA HIS A 452 -0.28 -1.36 -1.30
C HIS A 452 0.16 -2.28 -2.44
N ASP A 453 -0.78 -2.88 -3.18
CA ASP A 453 -0.47 -3.78 -4.29
C ASP A 453 0.53 -4.88 -3.91
N VAL A 454 0.35 -5.46 -2.73
CA VAL A 454 1.17 -6.58 -2.23
C VAL A 454 0.60 -7.92 -2.70
N GLY A 455 1.35 -9.01 -2.52
CA GLY A 455 0.91 -10.35 -2.90
C GLY A 455 0.67 -10.54 -4.39
N ARG A 456 1.37 -9.79 -5.26
CA ARG A 456 1.23 -9.83 -6.73
C ARG A 456 1.56 -11.18 -7.34
N VAL A 457 2.38 -11.98 -6.66
CA VAL A 457 2.78 -13.34 -7.05
C VAL A 457 2.19 -14.38 -6.11
N TYR A 458 2.10 -14.04 -4.82
CA TYR A 458 1.68 -14.91 -3.72
C TYR A 458 0.50 -14.26 -2.97
N PRO A 459 -0.75 -14.59 -3.32
CA PRO A 459 -1.95 -13.98 -2.75
C PRO A 459 -2.09 -14.05 -1.22
N SER A 460 -1.40 -14.97 -0.55
CA SER A 460 -1.32 -15.07 0.92
C SER A 460 -0.52 -13.95 1.55
N GLY A 461 0.17 -13.14 0.75
CA GLY A 461 0.91 -11.96 1.18
C GLY A 461 0.06 -11.05 2.06
N ILE A 462 0.55 -10.80 3.27
CA ILE A 462 -0.03 -9.85 4.23
C ILE A 462 0.73 -8.53 4.09
N ALA A 463 0.05 -7.39 4.00
CA ALA A 463 0.77 -6.13 3.76
C ALA A 463 1.74 -5.78 4.91
N VAL A 464 1.28 -5.88 6.17
CA VAL A 464 2.10 -5.70 7.37
C VAL A 464 1.85 -6.86 8.33
N TRP A 465 2.87 -7.70 8.53
CA TRP A 465 2.84 -8.77 9.53
C TRP A 465 3.84 -8.46 10.64
N ALA A 466 3.39 -8.53 11.88
CA ALA A 466 4.22 -8.30 13.06
C ALA A 466 4.07 -9.42 14.10
N ASN A 467 5.18 -9.86 14.70
CA ASN A 467 5.16 -10.82 15.79
C ASN A 467 6.12 -10.41 16.91
N GLY A 468 5.69 -10.58 18.16
CA GLY A 468 6.49 -10.30 19.36
C GLY A 468 6.86 -11.57 20.13
N ARG A 469 8.07 -11.62 20.70
CA ARG A 469 8.52 -12.68 21.61
C ARG A 469 9.31 -12.10 22.78
N GLY A 470 9.24 -12.73 23.96
CA GLY A 470 10.10 -12.39 25.09
C GLY A 470 9.98 -10.94 25.57
N GLY A 471 8.77 -10.38 25.57
CA GLY A 471 8.50 -8.98 25.97
C GLY A 471 8.74 -7.94 24.88
N GLN A 472 9.09 -8.37 23.66
CA GLN A 472 9.21 -7.47 22.51
C GLN A 472 7.83 -7.15 21.93
N SER A 473 7.56 -5.86 21.70
CA SER A 473 6.32 -5.40 21.09
C SER A 473 6.56 -4.41 19.94
N CYS A 474 5.68 -4.47 18.94
CA CYS A 474 5.57 -3.49 17.88
C CYS A 474 4.55 -2.38 18.18
N ARG A 475 4.86 -1.18 17.67
CA ARG A 475 3.91 -0.08 17.45
C ARG A 475 3.71 0.08 15.95
N ILE A 476 2.49 -0.13 15.48
CA ILE A 476 2.11 -0.02 14.07
C ILE A 476 1.13 1.15 13.99
N GLU A 477 1.60 2.32 13.54
CA GLU A 477 0.81 3.55 13.62
C GLU A 477 0.87 4.43 12.39
N HIS A 478 -0.24 5.12 12.08
CA HIS A 478 -0.29 6.07 10.95
C HIS A 478 0.12 5.45 9.60
N ASN A 479 -0.13 4.16 9.39
CA ASN A 479 0.14 3.53 8.09
C ASN A 479 -1.12 3.54 7.22
N THR A 480 -0.96 3.82 5.94
CA THR A 480 -2.02 3.64 4.92
C THR A 480 -1.78 2.30 4.22
N VAL A 481 -2.74 1.38 4.30
CA VAL A 481 -2.65 0.04 3.70
C VAL A 481 -3.84 -0.22 2.81
N HIS A 482 -3.63 -0.58 1.54
CA HIS A 482 -4.75 -0.90 0.65
C HIS A 482 -4.38 -1.82 -0.52
N ASP A 483 -5.38 -2.26 -1.28
CA ASP A 483 -5.22 -3.16 -2.44
C ASP A 483 -4.41 -4.41 -2.09
N THR A 484 -4.91 -5.13 -1.07
CA THR A 484 -4.26 -6.35 -0.57
C THR A 484 -5.11 -7.57 -0.94
N PRO A 485 -4.50 -8.65 -1.46
CA PRO A 485 -5.23 -9.87 -1.82
C PRO A 485 -5.79 -10.59 -0.59
N TYR A 486 -5.11 -10.46 0.55
CA TYR A 486 -5.51 -11.03 1.83
C TYR A 486 -5.52 -9.95 2.93
N THR A 487 -5.08 -10.28 4.14
CA THR A 487 -5.10 -9.42 5.32
C THR A 487 -4.16 -8.22 5.16
N ALA A 488 -4.61 -7.05 5.60
CA ALA A 488 -3.79 -5.84 5.59
C ALA A 488 -2.77 -5.83 6.73
N ILE A 489 -3.22 -5.89 7.99
CA ILE A 489 -2.32 -5.96 9.17
C ILE A 489 -2.60 -7.24 9.95
N ALA A 490 -1.57 -8.06 10.18
CA ALA A 490 -1.66 -9.25 11.01
C ALA A 490 -0.69 -9.20 12.18
N CYS A 491 -1.11 -9.67 13.36
CA CYS A 491 -0.25 -9.67 14.53
C CYS A 491 -0.40 -10.91 15.44
N GLY A 492 0.72 -11.36 15.97
CA GLY A 492 0.81 -12.35 17.05
C GLY A 492 1.80 -11.92 18.12
N GLY A 493 1.76 -12.52 19.32
CA GLY A 493 2.60 -12.08 20.45
C GLY A 493 1.89 -11.11 21.40
N GLU A 494 2.63 -10.36 22.21
CA GLU A 494 2.07 -9.65 23.37
C GLU A 494 2.29 -8.13 23.31
N ASP A 495 1.36 -7.38 23.89
CA ASP A 495 1.49 -5.94 24.20
C ASP A 495 1.67 -5.02 22.97
N HIS A 496 1.26 -5.49 21.78
CA HIS A 496 1.31 -4.71 20.54
C HIS A 496 0.31 -3.55 20.53
N ARG A 497 0.68 -2.46 19.87
CA ARG A 497 -0.19 -1.29 19.64
C ARG A 497 -0.36 -1.07 18.15
N ILE A 498 -1.61 -1.13 17.67
CA ILE A 498 -1.96 -0.91 16.28
C ILE A 498 -2.95 0.25 16.25
N GLU A 499 -2.44 1.45 15.98
CA GLU A 499 -3.19 2.68 16.23
C GLU A 499 -3.19 3.63 15.03
N ARG A 500 -4.32 4.29 14.75
CA ARG A 500 -4.38 5.35 13.72
C ARG A 500 -3.93 4.87 12.33
N ASN A 501 -4.16 3.60 12.00
CA ASN A 501 -3.92 3.10 10.64
C ASN A 501 -5.18 3.26 9.80
N ARG A 502 -4.99 3.43 8.50
CA ARG A 502 -6.07 3.50 7.54
C ARG A 502 -5.99 2.35 6.54
N ILE A 503 -7.08 1.60 6.42
CA ILE A 503 -7.12 0.36 5.66
C ILE A 503 -8.33 0.34 4.74
N TYR A 504 -8.15 0.03 3.46
CA TYR A 504 -9.25 -0.13 2.53
C TYR A 504 -8.92 -1.05 1.35
N ARG A 505 -9.92 -1.61 0.67
CA ARG A 505 -9.72 -2.59 -0.41
C ARG A 505 -8.75 -3.73 -0.02
N ALA A 506 -8.86 -4.22 1.21
CA ALA A 506 -8.21 -5.44 1.65
C ALA A 506 -9.05 -6.67 1.27
N MET A 507 -8.50 -7.88 1.44
CA MET A 507 -9.21 -9.16 1.22
C MET A 507 -9.77 -9.32 -0.21
N GLN A 508 -9.03 -8.88 -1.22
CA GLN A 508 -9.51 -8.86 -2.61
C GLN A 508 -9.50 -10.24 -3.31
N VAL A 509 -8.79 -11.23 -2.76
CA VAL A 509 -8.59 -12.54 -3.40
C VAL A 509 -8.87 -13.70 -2.46
N LEU A 510 -8.28 -13.68 -1.27
CA LEU A 510 -8.40 -14.76 -0.26
C LEU A 510 -9.48 -14.44 0.78
N HIS A 511 -9.87 -15.46 1.54
CA HIS A 511 -10.90 -15.39 2.58
C HIS A 511 -10.31 -15.68 3.96
N ASP A 512 -11.14 -15.56 5.01
CA ASP A 512 -10.76 -15.87 6.40
C ASP A 512 -9.66 -14.95 6.96
N GLY A 513 -9.85 -13.65 6.76
CA GLY A 513 -8.90 -12.62 7.16
C GLY A 513 -9.60 -11.28 7.37
N ALA A 514 -8.81 -10.23 7.53
CA ALA A 514 -9.35 -8.93 7.90
C ALA A 514 -8.50 -7.74 7.46
N GLY A 515 -9.05 -6.54 7.65
CA GLY A 515 -8.24 -5.33 7.71
C GLY A 515 -7.18 -5.45 8.82
N ILE A 516 -7.59 -5.81 10.04
CA ILE A 516 -6.66 -6.17 11.13
C ILE A 516 -7.02 -7.55 11.69
N TYR A 517 -6.07 -8.49 11.61
CA TYR A 517 -6.17 -9.85 12.11
C TYR A 517 -5.21 -10.09 13.28
N LEU A 518 -5.72 -10.66 14.36
CA LEU A 518 -4.95 -11.00 15.57
C LEU A 518 -5.08 -12.49 15.86
N SER A 519 -3.97 -13.18 16.14
CA SER A 519 -3.98 -14.59 16.53
C SER A 519 -2.78 -14.92 17.41
N MET A 520 -2.92 -15.87 18.33
CA MET A 520 -1.89 -16.24 19.31
C MET A 520 -1.29 -15.02 20.02
N CYS A 521 -2.15 -14.14 20.53
CA CYS A 521 -1.74 -12.85 21.04
C CYS A 521 -2.40 -12.47 22.37
N LYS A 522 -1.76 -11.58 23.13
CA LYS A 522 -2.29 -11.08 24.40
C LYS A 522 -2.11 -9.59 24.56
N ARG A 523 -3.07 -8.90 25.18
CA ARG A 523 -2.96 -7.48 25.56
C ARG A 523 -2.65 -6.55 24.36
N VAL A 524 -3.09 -6.94 23.17
CA VAL A 524 -2.95 -6.13 21.97
C VAL A 524 -4.04 -5.06 21.95
N VAL A 525 -3.66 -3.84 21.56
CA VAL A 525 -4.61 -2.73 21.46
C VAL A 525 -4.74 -2.24 20.03
N LEU A 526 -5.98 -2.23 19.54
CA LEU A 526 -6.40 -1.68 18.26
C LEU A 526 -7.15 -0.37 18.55
N ARG A 527 -6.58 0.78 18.21
CA ARG A 527 -7.20 2.07 18.56
C ARG A 527 -7.21 3.11 17.44
N ALA A 528 -8.33 3.83 17.28
CA ALA A 528 -8.43 4.96 16.35
C ALA A 528 -8.06 4.60 14.90
N ASN A 529 -8.21 3.33 14.52
CA ASN A 529 -8.01 2.89 13.14
C ASN A 529 -9.27 3.19 12.31
N TYR A 530 -9.08 3.46 11.03
CA TYR A 530 -10.16 3.66 10.07
C TYR A 530 -10.10 2.59 8.99
N ILE A 531 -11.05 1.65 9.03
CA ILE A 531 -11.15 0.56 8.05
C ILE A 531 -12.40 0.79 7.20
N HIS A 532 -12.26 0.79 5.88
CA HIS A 532 -13.42 0.98 5.01
C HIS A 532 -13.31 0.22 3.69
N ASP A 533 -14.44 -0.01 3.02
CA ASP A 533 -14.46 -0.61 1.67
C ASP A 533 -13.80 -2.00 1.59
N ILE A 534 -14.13 -2.89 2.52
CA ILE A 534 -13.78 -4.32 2.45
C ILE A 534 -15.01 -5.09 2.01
N VAL A 535 -14.99 -5.56 0.77
CA VAL A 535 -16.08 -6.32 0.16
C VAL A 535 -15.97 -7.78 0.61
N ASP A 536 -17.08 -8.34 1.07
CA ASP A 536 -17.18 -9.78 1.29
C ASP A 536 -17.31 -10.50 -0.06
N THR A 537 -16.28 -11.25 -0.44
CA THR A 537 -16.23 -12.00 -1.71
C THR A 537 -16.64 -13.47 -1.54
N GLY A 538 -17.27 -13.83 -0.40
CA GLY A 538 -17.75 -15.16 -0.08
C GLY A 538 -16.78 -15.98 0.77
N GLY A 539 -16.85 -17.32 0.67
CA GLY A 539 -16.01 -18.22 1.48
C GLY A 539 -16.30 -18.07 2.97
N TYR A 540 -15.24 -17.92 3.78
CA TYR A 540 -15.36 -17.64 5.22
C TYR A 540 -15.54 -16.14 5.53
N GLY A 541 -15.61 -15.31 4.49
CA GLY A 541 -15.86 -13.88 4.54
C GLY A 541 -14.61 -13.03 4.77
N ALA A 542 -14.83 -11.73 4.86
CA ALA A 542 -13.83 -10.71 5.13
C ALA A 542 -14.30 -9.79 6.26
N SER A 543 -13.37 -9.39 7.13
CA SER A 543 -13.71 -8.64 8.36
C SER A 543 -12.95 -7.33 8.47
N ALA A 544 -13.44 -6.39 9.28
CA ALA A 544 -12.65 -5.20 9.63
C ALA A 544 -11.65 -5.53 10.74
N TYR A 545 -12.13 -5.99 11.90
CA TYR A 545 -11.31 -6.44 13.03
C TYR A 545 -11.58 -7.92 13.31
N TYR A 546 -10.55 -8.75 13.24
CA TYR A 546 -10.64 -10.19 13.48
C TYR A 546 -9.72 -10.60 14.64
N LEU A 547 -10.31 -10.98 15.77
CA LEU A 547 -9.63 -11.59 16.91
C LEU A 547 -9.85 -13.11 16.87
N ASP A 548 -8.81 -13.83 16.49
CA ASP A 548 -8.81 -15.26 16.22
C ASP A 548 -8.15 -16.08 17.35
N GLU A 549 -7.90 -17.38 17.09
CA GLU A 549 -7.39 -18.36 18.05
C GLU A 549 -6.41 -17.80 19.08
N GLN A 550 -6.77 -17.92 20.36
CA GLN A 550 -5.97 -17.48 21.50
C GLN A 550 -5.71 -15.97 21.64
N ALA A 551 -6.44 -15.12 20.92
CA ALA A 551 -6.50 -13.70 21.25
C ALA A 551 -7.13 -13.51 22.64
N GLU A 552 -6.36 -12.97 23.57
CA GLU A 552 -6.75 -12.81 24.97
C GLU A 552 -6.46 -11.40 25.50
N ASP A 553 -7.37 -10.84 26.30
CA ASP A 553 -7.17 -9.55 26.98
C ASP A 553 -6.85 -8.38 26.02
N CYS A 554 -7.32 -8.48 24.78
CA CYS A 554 -7.12 -7.46 23.74
C CYS A 554 -8.22 -6.40 23.79
N LEU A 555 -7.86 -5.17 23.40
CA LEU A 555 -8.75 -4.01 23.38
C LEU A 555 -8.94 -3.49 21.97
N VAL A 556 -10.17 -3.47 21.49
CA VAL A 556 -10.59 -2.83 20.24
C VAL A 556 -11.36 -1.57 20.61
N GLU A 557 -10.74 -0.40 20.50
CA GLU A 557 -11.28 0.85 21.04
C GLU A 557 -11.30 2.02 20.04
N GLY A 558 -12.42 2.75 19.98
CA GLY A 558 -12.46 4.03 19.29
C GLY A 558 -12.12 3.92 17.80
N ASN A 559 -12.49 2.80 17.18
CA ASN A 559 -12.24 2.57 15.76
C ASN A 559 -13.49 2.81 14.91
N LEU A 560 -13.27 3.20 13.65
CA LEU A 560 -14.32 3.38 12.64
C LEU A 560 -14.23 2.29 11.58
N SER A 561 -15.33 1.56 11.35
CA SER A 561 -15.50 0.68 10.20
C SER A 561 -16.65 1.15 9.32
N VAL A 562 -16.43 1.30 8.02
CA VAL A 562 -17.47 1.74 7.05
C VAL A 562 -17.51 0.79 5.85
N ARG A 563 -18.69 0.31 5.45
CA ARG A 563 -18.88 -0.63 4.33
C ARG A 563 -18.09 -1.93 4.50
N VAL A 564 -18.20 -2.55 5.68
CA VAL A 564 -17.67 -3.89 5.96
C VAL A 564 -18.73 -4.73 6.66
N ALA A 565 -19.22 -5.78 5.99
CA ALA A 565 -20.35 -6.58 6.46
C ALA A 565 -20.09 -7.31 7.79
N ARG A 566 -18.82 -7.66 8.06
CA ARG A 566 -18.37 -8.24 9.33
C ARG A 566 -17.44 -7.26 10.05
N PRO A 567 -17.97 -6.26 10.77
CA PRO A 567 -17.13 -5.24 11.40
C PRO A 567 -16.27 -5.81 12.54
N SER A 568 -16.74 -6.84 13.26
CA SER A 568 -15.91 -7.58 14.20
C SER A 568 -16.18 -9.07 14.10
N HIS A 569 -15.12 -9.82 13.85
CA HIS A 569 -15.10 -11.27 13.86
C HIS A 569 -14.30 -11.75 15.06
N ASN A 570 -14.92 -12.52 15.95
CA ASN A 570 -14.24 -13.11 17.09
C ASN A 570 -14.43 -14.63 17.07
N HIS A 571 -13.31 -15.34 17.14
CA HIS A 571 -13.26 -16.78 16.94
C HIS A 571 -12.23 -17.42 17.88
N MET A 572 -12.66 -18.36 18.72
CA MET A 572 -11.81 -19.04 19.70
C MET A 572 -10.96 -18.08 20.56
N ALA A 573 -11.53 -16.92 20.89
CA ALA A 573 -10.88 -15.82 21.57
C ALA A 573 -11.61 -15.52 22.90
N ARG A 574 -10.93 -14.92 23.88
CA ARG A 574 -11.54 -14.72 25.20
C ARG A 574 -11.07 -13.47 25.92
N LYS A 575 -11.89 -12.95 26.85
CA LYS A 575 -11.53 -11.80 27.71
C LYS A 575 -11.20 -10.52 26.94
N ASN A 576 -11.71 -10.37 25.72
CA ASN A 576 -11.43 -9.18 24.92
C ASN A 576 -12.53 -8.12 25.10
N THR A 577 -12.15 -6.87 24.88
CA THR A 577 -13.04 -5.71 25.04
C THR A 577 -13.22 -4.99 23.72
N LEU A 578 -14.47 -4.75 23.33
CA LEU A 578 -14.83 -3.83 22.25
C LEU A 578 -15.46 -2.58 22.88
N ARG A 579 -14.82 -1.42 22.72
CA ARG A 579 -15.25 -0.18 23.36
C ARG A 579 -15.32 1.01 22.41
N ALA A 580 -16.41 1.77 22.46
CA ALA A 580 -16.53 3.05 21.76
C ALA A 580 -16.20 2.99 20.26
N ASN A 581 -16.44 1.86 19.60
CA ASN A 581 -16.27 1.73 18.16
C ASN A 581 -17.55 2.13 17.43
N VAL A 582 -17.42 2.60 16.18
CA VAL A 582 -18.55 2.92 15.31
C VAL A 582 -18.44 2.09 14.04
N PHE A 583 -19.46 1.29 13.77
CA PHE A 583 -19.53 0.38 12.63
C PHE A 583 -20.73 0.74 11.76
N VAL A 584 -20.49 1.13 10.51
CA VAL A 584 -21.52 1.52 9.54
C VAL A 584 -21.50 0.56 8.35
N CYS A 585 -22.58 -0.19 8.18
CA CYS A 585 -22.72 -1.24 7.17
C CYS A 585 -23.82 -0.87 6.15
N GLU A 586 -23.52 -0.98 4.86
CA GLU A 586 -24.48 -0.70 3.77
C GLU A 586 -25.45 -1.86 3.49
N GLY A 587 -25.19 -3.03 4.06
CA GLY A 587 -26.07 -4.20 4.02
C GLY A 587 -26.30 -4.75 5.42
N ASP A 588 -26.28 -6.07 5.54
CA ASP A 588 -26.31 -6.75 6.84
C ASP A 588 -24.99 -6.50 7.60
N ALA A 589 -25.10 -6.44 8.93
CA ALA A 589 -23.95 -6.42 9.84
C ALA A 589 -23.93 -7.70 10.67
N THR A 590 -22.79 -8.38 10.74
CA THR A 590 -22.63 -9.56 11.60
C THR A 590 -21.45 -9.38 12.55
N LEU A 591 -21.73 -9.42 13.85
CA LEU A 591 -20.74 -9.55 14.92
C LEU A 591 -20.69 -11.02 15.34
N THR A 592 -19.51 -11.62 15.40
CA THR A 592 -19.40 -13.04 15.74
C THR A 592 -18.61 -13.30 17.00
N PHE A 593 -18.97 -14.37 17.71
CA PHE A 593 -18.28 -14.85 18.92
C PHE A 593 -18.22 -16.39 18.94
N ALA A 594 -17.99 -17.02 17.80
CA ALA A 594 -17.91 -18.49 17.69
C ALA A 594 -16.80 -19.03 18.62
N ARG A 595 -17.16 -19.99 19.48
CA ARG A 595 -16.28 -20.57 20.52
C ARG A 595 -15.53 -19.54 21.38
N SER A 596 -16.08 -18.33 21.52
CA SER A 596 -15.48 -17.23 22.26
C SER A 596 -16.17 -17.03 23.61
N SER A 597 -15.51 -16.37 24.56
CA SER A 597 -16.05 -16.19 25.92
C SER A 597 -15.53 -14.93 26.64
N GLU A 598 -16.23 -14.51 27.68
CA GLU A 598 -15.79 -13.44 28.61
C GLU A 598 -15.58 -12.07 27.93
N TYR A 599 -16.41 -11.70 26.94
CA TYR A 599 -16.30 -10.42 26.26
C TYR A 599 -16.96 -9.28 27.03
N ALA A 600 -16.34 -8.10 26.93
CA ALA A 600 -16.96 -6.83 27.29
C ALA A 600 -17.27 -6.02 26.02
N MET A 601 -18.50 -5.52 25.91
CA MET A 601 -18.93 -4.60 24.86
C MET A 601 -19.51 -3.34 25.49
N GLU A 602 -18.83 -2.22 25.26
CA GLU A 602 -19.17 -0.95 25.90
C GLU A 602 -19.28 0.16 24.87
N LYS A 603 -20.40 0.89 24.86
CA LYS A 603 -20.52 2.16 24.12
C LYS A 603 -20.28 2.05 22.61
N ASN A 604 -20.42 0.87 22.02
CA ASN A 604 -20.26 0.71 20.57
C ASN A 604 -21.54 1.17 19.85
N VAL A 605 -21.39 1.74 18.65
CA VAL A 605 -22.50 2.10 17.76
C VAL A 605 -22.42 1.23 16.51
N VAL A 606 -23.49 0.51 16.19
CA VAL A 606 -23.59 -0.31 14.98
C VAL A 606 -24.80 0.13 14.18
N VAL A 607 -24.58 0.57 12.96
CA VAL A 607 -25.62 0.96 12.01
C VAL A 607 -25.56 0.05 10.80
N ALA A 608 -26.70 -0.53 10.44
CA ALA A 608 -26.83 -1.39 9.27
C ALA A 608 -28.08 -0.99 8.46
N GLN A 609 -27.96 -1.00 7.13
CA GLN A 609 -29.15 -0.90 6.27
C GLN A 609 -29.98 -2.19 6.34
N GLY A 610 -29.30 -3.33 6.40
CA GLY A 610 -29.89 -4.65 6.55
C GLY A 610 -30.05 -5.08 8.02
N ALA A 611 -30.08 -6.39 8.24
CA ALA A 611 -30.17 -6.97 9.58
C ALA A 611 -28.86 -6.85 10.34
N ILE A 612 -28.95 -6.69 11.66
CA ILE A 612 -27.82 -6.82 12.59
C ILE A 612 -27.92 -8.19 13.26
N ARG A 613 -26.84 -8.99 13.19
CA ARG A 613 -26.74 -10.30 13.83
C ARG A 613 -25.58 -10.35 14.80
N VAL A 614 -25.81 -10.91 15.99
CA VAL A 614 -24.78 -11.18 17.00
C VAL A 614 -24.75 -12.69 17.26
N THR A 615 -23.68 -13.38 16.86
CA THR A 615 -23.57 -14.83 17.13
C THR A 615 -23.06 -15.10 18.53
N ARG A 616 -23.64 -16.10 19.21
CA ARG A 616 -23.36 -16.44 20.61
C ARG A 616 -23.35 -15.21 21.53
N PRO A 617 -24.46 -14.47 21.63
CA PRO A 617 -24.54 -13.27 22.48
C PRO A 617 -24.17 -13.57 23.95
N GLU A 618 -24.33 -14.81 24.43
CA GLU A 618 -23.90 -15.26 25.76
C GLU A 618 -22.38 -15.21 26.01
N ALA A 619 -21.56 -15.09 24.96
CA ALA A 619 -20.12 -14.86 25.09
C ALA A 619 -19.81 -13.46 25.66
N ILE A 620 -20.75 -12.51 25.54
CA ILE A 620 -20.65 -11.14 26.02
C ILE A 620 -21.19 -11.10 27.45
N VAL A 621 -20.29 -11.18 28.43
CA VAL A 621 -20.65 -11.23 29.85
C VAL A 621 -20.85 -9.84 30.44
N HIS A 622 -20.36 -8.80 29.77
CA HIS A 622 -20.56 -7.40 30.14
C HIS A 622 -20.97 -6.59 28.92
N ALA A 623 -22.23 -6.15 28.86
CA ALA A 623 -22.75 -5.28 27.81
C ALA A 623 -23.25 -3.97 28.45
N GLN A 624 -22.76 -2.83 27.99
CA GLN A 624 -23.15 -1.53 28.55
C GLN A 624 -23.24 -0.44 27.48
N GLY A 625 -24.42 0.15 27.33
CA GLY A 625 -24.61 1.36 26.52
C GLY A 625 -24.27 1.20 25.03
N ASN A 626 -24.39 -0.01 24.47
CA ASN A 626 -24.22 -0.21 23.03
C ASN A 626 -25.48 0.21 22.28
N VAL A 627 -25.33 0.86 21.13
CA VAL A 627 -26.43 1.30 20.27
C VAL A 627 -26.41 0.49 18.98
N LEU A 628 -27.50 -0.20 18.67
CA LEU A 628 -27.68 -0.97 17.44
C LEU A 628 -28.86 -0.39 16.65
N PHE A 629 -28.64 -0.05 15.40
CA PHE A 629 -29.69 0.46 14.52
C PHE A 629 -29.70 -0.27 13.19
N SER A 630 -30.76 -1.04 12.97
CA SER A 630 -31.05 -1.70 11.70
C SER A 630 -32.17 -0.94 10.99
N ARG A 631 -31.94 -0.48 9.76
CA ARG A 631 -33.01 0.15 8.96
C ARG A 631 -34.09 -0.83 8.53
N SER A 632 -33.78 -2.12 8.44
CA SER A 632 -34.78 -3.17 8.22
C SER A 632 -35.58 -3.53 9.48
N GLY A 633 -35.24 -2.93 10.63
CA GLY A 633 -35.87 -3.21 11.92
C GLY A 633 -35.45 -4.55 12.54
N LYS A 634 -34.44 -5.22 11.99
CA LYS A 634 -34.08 -6.59 12.36
C LYS A 634 -32.75 -6.65 13.12
N VAL A 635 -32.81 -6.92 14.43
CA VAL A 635 -31.66 -7.13 15.31
C VAL A 635 -31.80 -8.45 16.05
N GLU A 636 -30.90 -9.40 15.81
CA GLU A 636 -31.01 -10.78 16.27
C GLU A 636 -29.75 -11.31 16.97
N GLY A 637 -29.97 -12.13 17.99
CA GLY A 637 -28.98 -13.04 18.55
C GLY A 637 -29.08 -14.43 17.89
N ILE A 638 -27.93 -14.98 17.51
CA ILE A 638 -27.82 -16.29 16.84
C ILE A 638 -27.19 -17.29 17.81
N GLU A 639 -27.93 -18.34 18.15
CA GLU A 639 -27.42 -19.47 18.93
C GLU A 639 -26.67 -20.45 18.02
N LEU A 640 -25.46 -20.83 18.45
CA LEU A 640 -24.62 -21.77 17.72
C LEU A 640 -24.36 -23.04 18.53
N ASP A 641 -24.55 -24.19 17.89
CA ASP A 641 -23.94 -25.47 18.28
C ASP A 641 -22.70 -25.66 17.43
N ASP A 642 -21.55 -25.53 18.07
CA ASP A 642 -20.27 -25.36 17.41
C ASP A 642 -20.25 -24.16 16.43
N TYR A 643 -20.22 -24.43 15.11
CA TYR A 643 -20.34 -23.42 14.05
C TYR A 643 -21.73 -23.37 13.41
N ARG A 644 -22.61 -24.32 13.75
CA ARG A 644 -23.92 -24.46 13.12
C ARG A 644 -24.92 -23.59 13.85
N GLN A 645 -25.63 -22.76 13.10
CA GLN A 645 -26.79 -22.05 13.61
C GLN A 645 -27.88 -23.04 14.02
N VAL A 646 -28.29 -22.96 15.30
CA VAL A 646 -29.38 -23.75 15.87
C VAL A 646 -30.66 -22.92 15.88
N ARG A 647 -30.56 -21.68 16.33
CA ARG A 647 -31.70 -20.78 16.53
C ARG A 647 -31.31 -19.32 16.27
N SER A 648 -32.29 -18.53 15.85
CA SER A 648 -32.22 -17.06 15.83
C SER A 648 -33.37 -16.51 16.67
N ALA A 649 -33.11 -15.46 17.45
CA ALA A 649 -34.11 -14.75 18.24
C ALA A 649 -33.80 -13.25 18.29
N PRO A 650 -34.82 -12.37 18.45
CA PRO A 650 -34.57 -10.95 18.65
C PRO A 650 -33.64 -10.69 19.84
N LEU A 651 -32.70 -9.75 19.70
CA LEU A 651 -31.82 -9.35 20.80
C LEU A 651 -32.63 -8.49 21.80
N PRO A 652 -32.59 -8.76 23.12
CA PRO A 652 -33.39 -8.01 24.08
C PRO A 652 -32.88 -6.58 24.23
N ALA A 653 -33.77 -5.60 24.02
CA ALA A 653 -33.47 -4.20 24.31
C ALA A 653 -33.34 -3.98 25.84
N GLY A 654 -32.38 -3.17 26.27
CA GLY A 654 -32.14 -2.87 27.68
C GLY A 654 -30.87 -2.08 27.92
N ALA A 655 -30.40 -2.02 29.17
CA ALA A 655 -29.21 -1.24 29.55
C ALA A 655 -27.92 -1.63 28.78
N GLY A 656 -27.82 -2.89 28.33
CA GLY A 656 -26.71 -3.35 27.51
C GLY A 656 -26.84 -3.02 26.01
N TRP A 657 -28.08 -2.96 25.51
CA TRP A 657 -28.42 -2.84 24.07
C TRP A 657 -29.56 -1.84 23.87
N LEU A 658 -29.25 -0.67 23.33
CA LEU A 658 -30.24 0.31 22.88
C LEU A 658 -30.50 0.12 21.39
N LEU A 659 -31.73 -0.22 21.03
CA LEU A 659 -32.12 -0.48 19.65
C LEU A 659 -32.78 0.76 19.03
N VAL A 660 -31.99 1.80 18.77
CA VAL A 660 -32.47 3.13 18.37
C VAL A 660 -31.56 3.76 17.32
N ASP A 661 -32.10 4.66 16.49
CA ASP A 661 -31.30 5.43 15.53
C ASP A 661 -30.33 6.37 16.27
N PRO A 662 -29.00 6.21 16.08
CA PRO A 662 -28.03 7.11 16.68
C PRO A 662 -28.00 8.50 16.04
N LYS A 663 -28.74 8.75 14.95
CA LYS A 663 -28.78 10.03 14.23
C LYS A 663 -27.39 10.49 13.77
N LEU A 664 -26.65 9.60 13.13
CA LEU A 664 -25.33 9.91 12.54
C LEU A 664 -25.46 11.00 11.47
N THR A 665 -24.60 12.02 11.54
CA THR A 665 -24.56 13.13 10.57
C THR A 665 -23.29 13.15 9.72
N ASP A 666 -22.16 12.66 10.23
CA ASP A 666 -20.93 12.45 9.46
C ASP A 666 -20.27 11.13 9.90
N TYR A 667 -19.57 10.48 8.97
CA TYR A 667 -18.70 9.32 9.20
C TYR A 667 -17.80 9.06 7.99
N GLU A 668 -18.26 9.42 6.79
CA GLU A 668 -17.51 9.27 5.53
C GLU A 668 -16.20 10.07 5.50
N SER A 669 -16.18 11.21 6.21
CA SER A 669 -14.98 12.02 6.34
C SER A 669 -13.90 11.40 7.22
N GLY A 670 -14.25 10.39 8.04
CA GLY A 670 -13.47 9.93 9.19
C GLY A 670 -13.81 10.66 10.50
N ARG A 671 -14.67 11.69 10.49
CA ARG A 671 -15.30 12.25 11.70
C ARG A 671 -16.67 11.64 11.88
N VAL A 672 -16.91 11.06 13.05
CA VAL A 672 -18.21 10.59 13.49
C VAL A 672 -18.89 11.67 14.31
N GLU A 673 -19.95 12.21 13.73
CA GLU A 673 -20.79 13.22 14.35
C GLU A 673 -22.23 12.71 14.48
N PHE A 674 -22.91 13.21 15.48
CA PHE A 674 -24.30 12.88 15.79
C PHE A 674 -25.13 14.15 15.88
N ALA A 675 -26.41 14.07 15.52
CA ALA A 675 -27.34 15.18 15.69
C ALA A 675 -27.42 15.63 17.17
N PRO A 676 -27.72 16.91 17.46
CA PRO A 676 -27.80 17.43 18.84
C PRO A 676 -28.78 16.67 19.74
N ASP A 677 -29.85 16.12 19.16
CA ASP A 677 -30.90 15.35 19.82
C ASP A 677 -30.69 13.83 19.73
N SER A 678 -29.45 13.40 19.46
CA SER A 678 -29.08 11.99 19.40
C SER A 678 -29.14 11.31 20.77
N PRO A 679 -29.65 10.07 20.86
CA PRO A 679 -29.66 9.30 22.11
C PRO A 679 -28.25 8.98 22.63
N VAL A 680 -27.20 9.05 21.79
CA VAL A 680 -25.83 8.68 22.19
C VAL A 680 -25.21 9.66 23.19
N HIS A 681 -25.67 10.92 23.21
CA HIS A 681 -25.18 11.95 24.14
C HIS A 681 -25.48 11.59 25.59
N GLY A 682 -26.67 11.05 25.86
CA GLY A 682 -27.06 10.56 27.20
C GLY A 682 -26.28 9.33 27.67
N LEU A 683 -25.64 8.60 26.75
CA LEU A 683 -24.80 7.43 27.04
C LEU A 683 -23.32 7.79 27.23
N GLY A 684 -22.95 9.06 27.02
CA GLY A 684 -21.56 9.52 27.07
C GLY A 684 -20.68 8.80 26.04
N ILE A 685 -21.22 8.57 24.84
CA ILE A 685 -20.46 8.12 23.66
C ILE A 685 -19.91 9.40 23.00
N PRO A 686 -18.58 9.63 23.03
CA PRO A 686 -18.01 10.85 22.46
C PRO A 686 -18.08 10.82 20.93
N ALA A 687 -18.05 12.01 20.31
CA ALA A 687 -17.71 12.14 18.90
C ALA A 687 -16.32 11.50 18.67
N MET A 688 -16.15 10.86 17.51
CA MET A 688 -14.91 10.16 17.16
C MET A 688 -14.28 10.84 15.94
N ASP A 689 -12.97 11.06 15.98
CA ASP A 689 -12.23 11.60 14.85
C ASP A 689 -11.04 10.68 14.53
N VAL A 690 -11.12 10.02 13.38
CA VAL A 690 -10.06 9.18 12.82
C VAL A 690 -9.54 9.73 11.49
N GLN A 691 -9.73 11.02 11.20
CA GLN A 691 -9.26 11.63 9.94
C GLN A 691 -7.74 11.56 9.80
N ALA A 692 -7.02 11.63 10.93
CA ALA A 692 -5.57 11.51 10.98
C ALA A 692 -5.07 10.05 10.89
N ALA A 693 -5.98 9.07 10.71
CA ALA A 693 -5.59 7.69 10.48
C ALA A 693 -4.99 7.52 9.07
N GLY A 694 -3.92 6.74 8.99
CA GLY A 694 -3.11 6.60 7.78
C GLY A 694 -1.87 7.48 7.78
N CYS A 695 -1.12 7.44 6.68
CA CYS A 695 0.00 8.34 6.44
C CYS A 695 -0.48 9.78 6.59
N VAL A 696 0.36 10.62 7.18
CA VAL A 696 0.13 12.07 7.18
C VAL A 696 0.15 12.53 5.72
N ALA A 697 -1.03 12.77 5.16
CA ALA A 697 -1.17 13.30 3.82
C ALA A 697 -0.40 14.62 3.75
N ARG A 698 0.46 14.77 2.73
CA ARG A 698 1.21 16.02 2.57
C ARG A 698 0.21 17.15 2.30
N PRO A 699 0.07 18.15 3.19
CA PRO A 699 -0.83 19.26 2.92
C PRO A 699 -0.29 20.05 1.73
N ILE A 700 -1.21 20.43 0.84
CA ILE A 700 -0.87 21.32 -0.27
C ILE A 700 -0.89 22.74 0.30
N ALA A 701 0.28 23.33 0.53
CA ALA A 701 0.44 24.56 1.30
C ALA A 701 -0.48 25.71 0.82
N CYS A 702 -0.57 25.93 -0.50
CA CYS A 702 -1.44 26.99 -1.05
C CYS A 702 -2.93 26.73 -0.78
N VAL A 703 -3.37 25.47 -0.85
CA VAL A 703 -4.74 25.06 -0.55
C VAL A 703 -5.03 25.18 0.94
N GLN A 704 -4.07 24.83 1.80
CA GLN A 704 -4.22 24.99 3.24
C GLN A 704 -4.41 26.45 3.64
N SER A 705 -3.59 27.35 3.08
CA SER A 705 -3.74 28.79 3.29
C SER A 705 -5.06 29.32 2.75
N LEU A 706 -5.49 28.86 1.57
CA LEU A 706 -6.79 29.21 1.01
C LEU A 706 -7.94 28.74 1.91
N ALA A 707 -7.96 27.47 2.28
CA ALA A 707 -9.04 26.86 3.08
C ALA A 707 -9.23 27.55 4.44
N ALA A 708 -8.15 28.07 5.05
CA ALA A 708 -8.23 28.85 6.28
C ALA A 708 -9.04 30.15 6.15
N THR A 709 -9.23 30.65 4.92
CA THR A 709 -10.03 31.85 4.62
C THR A 709 -11.47 31.55 4.25
N LEU A 710 -11.85 30.26 4.11
CA LEU A 710 -13.16 29.84 3.63
C LEU A 710 -14.05 29.35 4.78
N PRO A 711 -15.39 29.50 4.70
CA PRO A 711 -16.34 28.92 5.64
C PRO A 711 -16.54 27.42 5.40
N ALA A 712 -15.45 26.66 5.29
CA ALA A 712 -15.44 25.28 4.83
C ALA A 712 -14.72 24.32 5.79
N THR A 713 -14.90 23.03 5.56
CA THR A 713 -13.98 21.98 6.00
C THR A 713 -13.06 21.61 4.85
N VAL A 714 -11.80 21.28 5.16
CA VAL A 714 -10.84 20.80 4.17
C VAL A 714 -10.31 19.44 4.61
N ASP A 715 -10.29 18.50 3.68
CA ASP A 715 -9.70 17.18 3.86
C ASP A 715 -8.50 17.07 2.91
N PHE A 716 -7.33 16.77 3.46
CA PHE A 716 -6.15 16.38 2.68
C PHE A 716 -6.03 14.86 2.67
N PHE A 717 -5.73 14.30 1.51
CA PHE A 717 -5.53 12.86 1.32
C PHE A 717 -4.56 12.63 0.17
N GLU A 718 -4.20 11.38 -0.09
CA GLU A 718 -3.37 11.02 -1.23
C GLU A 718 -4.16 10.16 -2.22
N VAL A 719 -3.84 10.31 -3.50
CA VAL A 719 -4.37 9.50 -4.61
C VAL A 719 -3.17 9.02 -5.41
N GLU A 720 -2.88 7.72 -5.41
CA GLU A 720 -1.72 7.16 -6.12
C GLU A 720 -0.40 7.87 -5.76
N GLY A 721 -0.19 8.15 -4.47
CA GLY A 721 0.97 8.88 -3.94
C GLY A 721 1.00 10.39 -4.25
N CYS A 722 -0.03 10.92 -4.93
CA CYS A 722 -0.16 12.34 -5.25
C CYS A 722 -1.01 13.05 -4.18
N PRO A 723 -0.55 14.18 -3.61
CA PRO A 723 -1.34 14.97 -2.67
C PRO A 723 -2.64 15.46 -3.31
N ALA A 724 -3.76 15.29 -2.62
CA ALA A 724 -5.08 15.70 -3.05
C ALA A 724 -5.82 16.44 -1.93
N PHE A 725 -6.83 17.20 -2.32
CA PHE A 725 -7.68 17.94 -1.39
C PHE A 725 -9.15 17.83 -1.77
N LEU A 726 -10.00 18.01 -0.75
CA LEU A 726 -11.44 18.23 -0.89
C LEU A 726 -11.86 19.33 0.09
N ILE A 727 -12.49 20.39 -0.41
CA ILE A 727 -13.08 21.49 0.38
C ILE A 727 -14.60 21.33 0.33
N ARG A 728 -15.25 21.28 1.49
CA ARG A 728 -16.71 21.07 1.64
C ARG A 728 -17.35 22.15 2.50
N PRO A 729 -18.62 22.53 2.23
CA PRO A 729 -19.37 23.42 3.11
C PRO A 729 -19.53 22.83 4.52
N LYS A 730 -19.47 23.66 5.56
CA LYS A 730 -19.68 23.20 6.96
C LYS A 730 -21.14 22.80 7.22
N GLY A 731 -21.35 21.77 8.04
CA GLY A 731 -22.66 21.44 8.63
C GLY A 731 -23.72 20.84 7.71
N LYS A 732 -23.39 20.48 6.46
CA LYS A 732 -24.31 19.81 5.53
C LYS A 732 -23.95 18.33 5.39
N SER A 733 -24.72 17.46 6.06
CA SER A 733 -24.80 16.04 5.73
C SER A 733 -25.79 15.88 4.58
N ALA A 734 -25.32 15.45 3.41
CA ALA A 734 -26.19 15.34 2.25
C ALA A 734 -26.82 13.94 2.17
N SER A 735 -28.14 13.90 2.04
CA SER A 735 -28.90 12.70 1.67
C SER A 735 -28.67 12.29 0.21
N GLN A 736 -28.07 13.17 -0.59
CA GLN A 736 -27.74 12.99 -2.01
C GLN A 736 -26.24 13.25 -2.26
N PRO A 737 -25.67 12.76 -3.37
CA PRO A 737 -24.28 13.04 -3.71
C PRO A 737 -23.99 14.55 -3.84
N MET A 738 -22.88 15.02 -3.27
CA MET A 738 -22.54 16.44 -3.26
C MET A 738 -22.00 16.90 -4.63
N PRO A 739 -22.58 17.94 -5.27
CA PRO A 739 -22.05 18.49 -6.51
C PRO A 739 -20.69 19.17 -6.26
N TRP A 740 -19.82 19.20 -7.26
CA TRP A 740 -18.46 19.70 -7.06
C TRP A 740 -17.75 20.24 -8.30
N VAL A 741 -16.77 21.08 -8.01
CA VAL A 741 -15.82 21.65 -8.97
C VAL A 741 -14.49 20.92 -8.87
N TRP A 742 -13.97 20.48 -10.01
CA TRP A 742 -12.67 19.83 -10.12
C TRP A 742 -11.64 20.81 -10.67
N TYR A 743 -10.70 21.22 -9.81
CA TYR A 743 -9.68 22.20 -10.15
C TYR A 743 -8.37 21.54 -10.61
N ALA A 744 -7.75 22.10 -11.65
CA ALA A 744 -6.38 21.79 -12.07
C ALA A 744 -5.71 23.00 -12.76
N PRO A 745 -4.37 23.13 -12.68
CA PRO A 745 -3.41 22.22 -12.06
C PRO A 745 -3.24 22.58 -10.58
N VAL A 746 -2.95 21.58 -9.74
CA VAL A 746 -2.68 21.80 -8.32
C VAL A 746 -1.19 22.10 -8.10
N ILE A 747 -0.69 23.17 -8.71
CA ILE A 747 0.73 23.58 -8.66
C ILE A 747 0.77 25.07 -8.30
N GLY A 748 1.00 25.40 -7.03
CA GLY A 748 0.94 26.77 -6.51
C GLY A 748 -0.48 27.38 -6.45
N HIS A 749 -1.47 26.66 -6.97
CA HIS A 749 -2.89 27.01 -7.02
C HIS A 749 -3.75 25.75 -6.73
N PRO A 750 -5.03 25.86 -6.36
CA PRO A 750 -5.73 27.11 -6.07
C PRO A 750 -5.14 27.75 -4.81
N ASN A 751 -5.23 29.08 -4.74
CA ASN A 751 -4.70 29.87 -3.63
C ASN A 751 -5.67 31.02 -3.30
N ALA A 752 -5.27 31.95 -2.45
CA ALA A 752 -6.12 33.05 -1.99
C ALA A 752 -6.87 33.82 -3.11
N SER A 753 -6.34 33.88 -4.34
CA SER A 753 -7.04 34.53 -5.47
C SER A 753 -8.38 33.88 -5.81
N HIS A 754 -8.57 32.61 -5.46
CA HIS A 754 -9.77 31.83 -5.75
C HIS A 754 -10.85 31.97 -4.69
N ALA A 755 -10.56 32.61 -3.55
CA ALA A 755 -11.43 32.60 -2.39
C ALA A 755 -12.84 33.12 -2.70
N TRP A 756 -12.94 34.19 -3.49
CA TRP A 756 -14.23 34.78 -3.85
C TRP A 756 -15.14 33.78 -4.59
N MET A 757 -14.67 33.16 -5.67
CA MET A 757 -15.48 32.20 -6.43
C MET A 757 -15.81 30.94 -5.61
N PHE A 758 -14.86 30.48 -4.79
CA PHE A 758 -15.05 29.30 -3.95
C PHE A 758 -16.11 29.54 -2.88
N CYS A 759 -16.15 30.71 -2.25
CA CYS A 759 -17.22 31.08 -1.32
C CYS A 759 -18.60 31.02 -2.01
N GLN A 760 -18.73 31.55 -3.23
CA GLN A 760 -19.99 31.54 -3.97
C GLN A 760 -20.52 30.12 -4.21
N TRP A 761 -19.64 29.16 -4.52
CA TRP A 761 -20.02 27.77 -4.72
C TRP A 761 -20.32 27.04 -3.41
N LEU A 762 -19.52 27.29 -2.36
CA LEU A 762 -19.74 26.71 -1.03
C LEU A 762 -21.09 27.13 -0.44
N ASP A 763 -21.48 28.39 -0.59
CA ASP A 763 -22.79 28.91 -0.14
C ASP A 763 -23.95 28.16 -0.82
N ARG A 764 -23.75 27.74 -2.08
CA ARG A 764 -24.67 26.93 -2.88
C ARG A 764 -24.56 25.42 -2.63
N GLY A 765 -23.70 24.99 -1.71
CA GLY A 765 -23.51 23.58 -1.36
C GLY A 765 -22.63 22.79 -2.33
N ILE A 766 -21.86 23.47 -3.18
CA ILE A 766 -20.97 22.85 -4.16
C ILE A 766 -19.56 22.78 -3.56
N GLY A 767 -18.98 21.57 -3.51
CA GLY A 767 -17.62 21.33 -3.02
C GLY A 767 -16.54 21.58 -4.08
N MET A 768 -15.27 21.54 -3.67
CA MET A 768 -14.13 21.69 -4.59
C MET A 768 -13.05 20.67 -4.31
N ALA A 769 -12.46 20.07 -5.34
CA ALA A 769 -11.39 19.09 -5.19
C ALA A 769 -10.31 19.19 -6.27
N GLY A 770 -9.14 18.65 -5.98
CA GLY A 770 -8.03 18.57 -6.91
C GLY A 770 -6.93 17.62 -6.42
N VAL A 771 -6.03 17.26 -7.32
CA VAL A 771 -4.84 16.42 -7.04
C VAL A 771 -3.61 17.01 -7.74
N ASP A 772 -2.48 17.02 -7.03
CA ASP A 772 -1.19 17.45 -7.54
C ASP A 772 -0.48 16.28 -8.24
N VAL A 773 -0.63 16.22 -9.55
CA VAL A 773 0.03 15.24 -10.43
C VAL A 773 1.36 15.73 -10.99
N GLY A 774 1.90 16.83 -10.45
CA GLY A 774 3.05 17.52 -11.01
C GLY A 774 2.84 18.00 -12.46
N GLU A 775 3.94 18.26 -13.16
CA GLU A 775 3.95 18.69 -14.57
C GLU A 775 3.66 17.51 -15.52
N SER A 776 2.43 16.97 -15.45
CA SER A 776 2.01 15.83 -16.27
C SER A 776 1.60 16.20 -17.69
N PHE A 777 1.25 17.47 -17.93
CA PHE A 777 0.72 17.98 -19.20
C PHE A 777 -0.46 17.17 -19.79
N GLY A 778 -1.19 16.40 -18.96
CA GLY A 778 -2.27 15.53 -19.43
C GLY A 778 -1.81 14.18 -19.99
N SER A 779 -0.61 13.72 -19.62
CA SER A 779 -0.09 12.41 -20.01
C SER A 779 -0.97 11.25 -19.50
N PRO A 780 -0.92 10.07 -20.15
CA PRO A 780 -1.72 8.91 -19.72
C PRO A 780 -1.56 8.55 -18.25
N ARG A 781 -0.33 8.65 -17.70
CA ARG A 781 -0.06 8.43 -16.27
C ARG A 781 -0.79 9.45 -15.40
N GLY A 782 -0.72 10.74 -15.75
CA GLY A 782 -1.44 11.80 -15.01
C GLY A 782 -2.96 11.60 -15.05
N ARG A 783 -3.52 11.21 -16.20
CA ARG A 783 -4.96 10.94 -16.36
C ARG A 783 -5.44 9.78 -15.50
N ALA A 784 -4.62 8.74 -15.32
CA ALA A 784 -4.94 7.63 -14.44
C ALA A 784 -5.13 8.11 -12.99
N VAL A 785 -4.28 9.00 -12.50
CA VAL A 785 -4.41 9.60 -11.15
C VAL A 785 -5.70 10.43 -11.05
N TYR A 786 -6.05 11.21 -12.07
CA TYR A 786 -7.33 11.92 -12.08
C TYR A 786 -8.53 10.97 -12.04
N THR A 787 -8.52 9.86 -12.79
CA THR A 787 -9.57 8.83 -12.69
C THR A 787 -9.69 8.28 -11.27
N ARG A 788 -8.56 8.02 -10.59
CA ARG A 788 -8.55 7.56 -9.20
C ARG A 788 -9.07 8.61 -8.21
N LEU A 789 -8.80 9.90 -8.45
CA LEU A 789 -9.39 10.97 -7.65
C LEU A 789 -10.91 10.98 -7.82
N TRP A 790 -11.42 10.92 -9.06
CA TRP A 790 -12.87 10.86 -9.32
C TRP A 790 -13.53 9.67 -8.64
N GLU A 791 -12.94 8.47 -8.76
CA GLU A 791 -13.44 7.27 -8.07
C GLU A 791 -13.46 7.46 -6.56
N THR A 792 -12.36 7.96 -5.98
CA THR A 792 -12.25 8.20 -4.54
C THR A 792 -13.29 9.19 -4.04
N LEU A 793 -13.49 10.30 -4.75
CA LEU A 793 -14.47 11.31 -4.37
C LEU A 793 -15.90 10.76 -4.44
N ARG A 794 -16.22 9.98 -5.47
CA ARG A 794 -17.55 9.40 -5.65
C ARG A 794 -17.87 8.31 -4.62
N THR A 795 -16.92 7.41 -4.36
CA THR A 795 -17.17 6.26 -3.47
C THR A 795 -17.01 6.62 -2.01
N ARG A 796 -15.93 7.34 -1.65
CA ARG A 796 -15.63 7.65 -0.25
C ARG A 796 -16.33 8.91 0.23
N TYR A 797 -16.32 9.97 -0.58
CA TYR A 797 -16.83 11.28 -0.16
C TYR A 797 -18.27 11.54 -0.65
N ARG A 798 -18.87 10.56 -1.35
CA ARG A 798 -20.20 10.64 -1.95
C ARG A 798 -20.39 11.91 -2.78
N MET A 799 -19.36 12.26 -3.55
CA MET A 799 -19.43 13.37 -4.49
C MET A 799 -20.17 12.94 -5.77
N ALA A 800 -20.83 13.87 -6.45
CA ALA A 800 -21.61 13.58 -7.66
C ALA A 800 -20.73 13.02 -8.81
N ASP A 801 -21.33 12.16 -9.64
CA ASP A 801 -20.61 11.46 -10.73
C ASP A 801 -20.11 12.40 -11.84
N ARG A 802 -20.71 13.59 -11.96
CA ARG A 802 -20.43 14.57 -13.02
C ARG A 802 -19.88 15.88 -12.42
N PRO A 803 -18.57 16.00 -12.17
CA PRO A 803 -17.95 17.27 -11.78
C PRO A 803 -18.08 18.36 -12.85
N CYS A 804 -18.07 19.60 -12.39
CA CYS A 804 -17.75 20.77 -13.22
C CYS A 804 -16.24 20.97 -13.25
N LEU A 805 -15.61 20.93 -14.43
CA LEU A 805 -14.16 21.04 -14.54
C LEU A 805 -13.74 22.52 -14.58
N LEU A 806 -12.73 22.88 -13.78
CA LEU A 806 -12.16 24.23 -13.70
C LEU A 806 -10.68 24.22 -14.08
N PRO A 807 -10.35 24.10 -15.39
CA PRO A 807 -8.97 24.17 -15.85
C PRO A 807 -8.45 25.61 -15.89
N GLN A 808 -7.46 25.91 -15.05
CA GLN A 808 -6.70 27.16 -15.13
C GLN A 808 -5.38 26.94 -15.89
N SER A 809 -5.03 27.80 -16.84
CA SER A 809 -3.72 27.73 -17.54
C SER A 809 -3.43 26.31 -18.05
N ARG A 810 -2.23 25.77 -17.78
CA ARG A 810 -1.80 24.41 -18.17
C ARG A 810 -2.67 23.26 -17.65
N GLY A 811 -3.54 23.51 -16.67
CA GLY A 811 -4.55 22.54 -16.22
C GLY A 811 -5.56 22.16 -17.30
N GLY A 812 -5.68 22.98 -18.35
CA GLY A 812 -6.46 22.64 -19.54
C GLY A 812 -5.99 21.37 -20.21
N LEU A 813 -4.68 21.21 -20.40
CA LEU A 813 -4.10 19.98 -20.98
C LEU A 813 -4.45 18.75 -20.14
N MET A 814 -4.53 18.90 -18.82
CA MET A 814 -4.81 17.82 -17.88
C MET A 814 -6.30 17.43 -17.91
N LEU A 815 -7.20 18.38 -17.62
CA LEU A 815 -8.62 18.10 -17.48
C LEU A 815 -9.32 17.84 -18.82
N TYR A 816 -8.97 18.53 -19.90
CA TYR A 816 -9.58 18.24 -21.20
C TYR A 816 -9.21 16.85 -21.71
N ASN A 817 -7.95 16.41 -21.56
CA ASN A 817 -7.57 15.08 -22.00
C ASN A 817 -8.26 13.99 -21.17
N TRP A 818 -8.45 14.19 -19.87
CA TRP A 818 -9.27 13.29 -19.04
C TRP A 818 -10.74 13.30 -19.47
N ALA A 819 -11.30 14.48 -19.72
CA ALA A 819 -12.68 14.67 -20.12
C ALA A 819 -12.99 14.02 -21.49
N ALA A 820 -12.07 14.11 -22.45
CA ALA A 820 -12.22 13.47 -23.76
C ALA A 820 -12.33 11.93 -23.67
N GLU A 821 -11.74 11.33 -22.64
CA GLU A 821 -11.83 9.89 -22.34
C GLU A 821 -13.07 9.53 -21.52
N ASN A 822 -13.65 10.52 -20.84
CA ASN A 822 -14.75 10.35 -19.89
C ASN A 822 -15.90 11.35 -20.14
N PRO A 823 -16.37 11.53 -21.39
CA PRO A 823 -17.21 12.68 -21.72
C PRO A 823 -18.58 12.66 -21.00
N SER A 824 -19.12 11.47 -20.73
CA SER A 824 -20.38 11.31 -19.97
C SER A 824 -20.25 11.61 -18.47
N ARG A 825 -19.02 11.72 -17.95
CA ARG A 825 -18.72 12.01 -16.55
C ARG A 825 -18.46 13.49 -16.28
N VAL A 826 -18.80 14.38 -17.22
CA VAL A 826 -18.55 15.81 -17.09
C VAL A 826 -19.87 16.57 -17.12
N ALA A 827 -20.05 17.50 -16.17
CA ALA A 827 -21.23 18.37 -16.15
C ALA A 827 -21.03 19.60 -17.06
N CYS A 828 -19.89 20.28 -16.91
CA CYS A 828 -19.47 21.40 -17.76
C CYS A 828 -17.96 21.62 -17.64
N ILE A 829 -17.38 22.48 -18.50
CA ILE A 829 -15.99 22.93 -18.40
C ILE A 829 -15.95 24.46 -18.35
N ALA A 830 -15.42 25.02 -17.27
CA ALA A 830 -15.28 26.45 -17.03
C ALA A 830 -13.78 26.81 -16.91
N GLY A 831 -13.18 27.38 -17.96
CA GLY A 831 -11.73 27.57 -18.05
C GLY A 831 -11.27 29.01 -17.79
N ILE A 832 -10.11 29.17 -17.14
CA ILE A 832 -9.45 30.47 -16.91
C ILE A 832 -8.09 30.47 -17.65
N TYR A 833 -7.97 31.34 -18.67
CA TYR A 833 -6.83 31.45 -19.61
C TYR A 833 -6.20 30.10 -19.97
N THR A 834 -7.09 29.16 -20.31
CA THR A 834 -6.81 27.73 -20.38
C THR A 834 -5.90 27.39 -21.55
N VAL A 835 -4.86 26.59 -21.30
CA VAL A 835 -4.03 26.00 -22.36
C VAL A 835 -4.80 24.84 -22.97
N CYS A 836 -4.97 24.88 -24.29
CA CYS A 836 -5.73 23.88 -25.02
C CYS A 836 -4.88 23.16 -26.09
N ASP A 837 -3.69 23.65 -26.39
CA ASP A 837 -2.81 23.05 -27.40
C ASP A 837 -1.40 22.83 -26.85
N LEU A 838 -0.95 21.56 -26.83
CA LEU A 838 0.41 21.16 -26.47
C LEU A 838 1.48 21.86 -27.33
N ARG A 839 1.16 22.17 -28.58
CA ARG A 839 2.06 22.90 -29.49
C ARG A 839 2.25 24.36 -29.07
N SER A 840 1.22 24.96 -28.46
CA SER A 840 1.29 26.36 -28.00
C SER A 840 2.05 26.47 -26.68
N TYR A 841 1.68 25.65 -25.70
CA TYR A 841 2.34 25.60 -24.40
C TYR A 841 2.21 24.17 -23.82
N PRO A 842 3.26 23.58 -23.24
CA PRO A 842 4.62 24.13 -23.10
C PRO A 842 5.46 24.02 -24.40
N GLY A 843 4.91 23.44 -25.46
CA GLY A 843 5.63 22.96 -26.63
C GLY A 843 5.90 21.45 -26.53
N VAL A 844 5.89 20.77 -27.67
CA VAL A 844 5.96 19.29 -27.73
C VAL A 844 7.27 18.75 -27.15
N ASP A 845 8.40 19.41 -27.40
CA ASP A 845 9.70 19.03 -26.83
C ASP A 845 9.68 18.98 -25.29
N LYS A 846 9.07 19.97 -24.65
CA LYS A 846 8.99 20.03 -23.18
C LYS A 846 7.97 19.05 -22.62
N ALA A 847 6.91 18.77 -23.37
CA ALA A 847 5.87 17.85 -22.94
C ALA A 847 6.30 16.38 -23.09
N SER A 848 7.13 16.03 -24.07
CA SER A 848 7.37 14.64 -24.48
C SER A 848 7.87 13.74 -23.35
N GLY A 849 8.73 14.25 -22.47
CA GLY A 849 9.22 13.53 -21.30
C GLY A 849 8.11 13.06 -20.35
N ALA A 850 7.05 13.87 -20.16
CA ALA A 850 5.91 13.51 -19.32
C ALA A 850 5.05 12.38 -19.93
N TYR A 851 5.14 12.20 -21.26
CA TYR A 851 4.48 11.12 -22.01
C TYR A 851 5.35 9.87 -22.15
N GLY A 852 6.62 9.91 -21.72
CA GLY A 852 7.57 8.83 -21.97
C GLY A 852 7.89 8.64 -23.45
N LEU A 853 7.78 9.71 -24.25
CA LEU A 853 8.00 9.72 -25.70
C LEU A 853 9.08 10.73 -26.07
N THR A 854 9.68 10.54 -27.25
CA THR A 854 10.43 11.61 -27.93
C THR A 854 9.48 12.69 -28.45
N ALA A 855 10.01 13.88 -28.74
CA ALA A 855 9.21 14.96 -29.30
C ALA A 855 8.55 14.59 -30.64
N ALA A 856 9.30 13.92 -31.53
CA ALA A 856 8.79 13.48 -32.83
C ALA A 856 7.65 12.45 -32.69
N GLU A 857 7.77 11.52 -31.75
CA GLU A 857 6.70 10.54 -31.47
C GLU A 857 5.46 11.19 -30.87
N LEU A 858 5.63 12.16 -29.96
CA LEU A 858 4.50 12.89 -29.40
C LEU A 858 3.82 13.75 -30.48
N GLU A 859 4.58 14.42 -31.34
CA GLU A 859 4.06 15.19 -32.49
C GLU A 859 3.19 14.30 -33.40
N ALA A 860 3.70 13.11 -33.75
CA ALA A 860 2.97 12.14 -34.57
C ALA A 860 1.67 11.62 -33.91
N ARG A 861 1.56 11.72 -32.59
CA ARG A 861 0.45 11.22 -31.78
C ARG A 861 -0.40 12.32 -31.15
N LEU A 862 -0.26 13.57 -31.59
CA LEU A 862 -1.04 14.68 -31.03
C LEU A 862 -2.55 14.45 -31.13
N ALA A 863 -3.04 13.81 -32.17
CA ALA A 863 -4.47 13.46 -32.29
C ALA A 863 -4.98 12.58 -31.12
N GLU A 864 -4.10 11.79 -30.48
CA GLU A 864 -4.42 10.96 -29.32
C GLU A 864 -4.32 11.73 -28.00
N HIS A 865 -3.63 12.87 -27.95
CA HIS A 865 -3.14 13.47 -26.70
C HIS A 865 -3.32 14.98 -26.57
N ASN A 866 -3.75 15.68 -27.63
CA ASN A 866 -3.88 17.12 -27.66
C ASN A 866 -5.35 17.54 -27.52
N PRO A 867 -5.71 18.40 -26.54
CA PRO A 867 -7.12 18.71 -26.26
C PRO A 867 -7.93 19.21 -27.47
N ILE A 868 -7.38 20.16 -28.25
CA ILE A 868 -8.10 20.72 -29.40
C ILE A 868 -8.32 19.74 -30.56
N ASP A 869 -7.62 18.61 -30.56
CA ASP A 869 -7.80 17.54 -31.55
C ASP A 869 -8.75 16.45 -31.05
N ARG A 870 -9.20 16.51 -29.77
CA ARG A 870 -10.01 15.47 -29.10
C ARG A 870 -11.39 15.95 -28.63
N LEU A 871 -11.97 16.92 -29.33
CA LEU A 871 -13.21 17.59 -28.91
C LEU A 871 -14.49 16.81 -29.22
N ALA A 872 -14.49 15.96 -30.25
CA ALA A 872 -15.71 15.28 -30.73
C ALA A 872 -16.46 14.45 -29.67
N PRO A 873 -15.79 13.68 -28.77
CA PRO A 873 -16.48 12.95 -27.71
C PRO A 873 -17.25 13.85 -26.75
N LEU A 874 -16.73 15.04 -26.45
CA LEU A 874 -17.37 16.01 -25.55
C LEU A 874 -18.62 16.63 -26.19
N VAL A 875 -18.54 16.97 -27.48
CA VAL A 875 -19.70 17.46 -28.25
C VAL A 875 -20.79 16.40 -28.29
N LYS A 876 -20.43 15.13 -28.55
CA LYS A 876 -21.37 14.02 -28.57
C LYS A 876 -22.07 13.81 -27.21
N ALA A 877 -21.39 14.10 -26.11
CA ALA A 877 -21.96 14.04 -24.77
C ALA A 877 -22.69 15.33 -24.35
N GLY A 878 -22.72 16.36 -25.20
CA GLY A 878 -23.39 17.62 -24.93
C GLY A 878 -22.74 18.43 -23.80
N VAL A 879 -21.42 18.35 -23.63
CA VAL A 879 -20.71 19.07 -22.56
C VAL A 879 -20.64 20.57 -22.89
N PRO A 880 -21.21 21.48 -22.09
CA PRO A 880 -21.11 22.91 -22.32
C PRO A 880 -19.77 23.48 -21.82
N ILE A 881 -19.24 24.47 -22.55
CA ILE A 881 -17.94 25.07 -22.29
C ILE A 881 -18.04 26.59 -22.12
N LEU A 882 -17.42 27.13 -21.07
CA LEU A 882 -17.22 28.56 -20.87
C LEU A 882 -15.75 28.86 -20.56
N HIS A 883 -15.09 29.67 -21.36
CA HIS A 883 -13.74 30.16 -21.08
C HIS A 883 -13.73 31.65 -20.79
N ILE A 884 -12.84 32.09 -19.89
CA ILE A 884 -12.47 33.50 -19.71
C ILE A 884 -10.97 33.67 -19.99
N HIS A 885 -10.61 34.57 -20.90
CA HIS A 885 -9.24 34.72 -21.41
C HIS A 885 -8.92 36.18 -21.76
N GLY A 886 -7.73 36.67 -21.44
CA GLY A 886 -7.28 38.00 -21.88
C GLY A 886 -6.78 38.02 -23.33
N ASP A 887 -7.04 39.08 -24.08
CA ASP A 887 -6.57 39.23 -25.47
C ASP A 887 -5.08 39.60 -25.60
N ALA A 888 -4.41 39.95 -24.50
CA ALA A 888 -3.00 40.31 -24.45
C ALA A 888 -2.11 39.22 -23.80
N ASP A 889 -2.62 38.00 -23.64
CA ASP A 889 -1.88 36.88 -23.04
C ASP A 889 -0.78 36.36 -23.99
N ARG A 890 0.48 36.65 -23.64
CA ARG A 890 1.66 36.18 -24.40
C ARG A 890 2.14 34.80 -23.97
N VAL A 891 1.73 34.30 -22.81
CA VAL A 891 2.12 32.99 -22.29
C VAL A 891 1.21 31.91 -22.88
N VAL A 892 -0.09 32.19 -22.91
CA VAL A 892 -1.13 31.34 -23.49
C VAL A 892 -1.92 32.18 -24.49
N PRO A 893 -1.45 32.32 -25.74
CA PRO A 893 -2.14 33.14 -26.73
C PRO A 893 -3.56 32.64 -26.98
N VAL A 894 -4.54 33.54 -26.86
CA VAL A 894 -5.97 33.21 -26.91
C VAL A 894 -6.34 32.56 -28.24
N GLU A 895 -5.80 33.07 -29.34
CA GLU A 895 -6.04 32.62 -30.70
C GLU A 895 -5.48 31.21 -30.98
N LYS A 896 -4.50 30.75 -30.19
CA LYS A 896 -3.93 29.40 -30.29
C LYS A 896 -4.56 28.41 -29.31
N ASN A 897 -5.31 28.90 -28.32
CA ASN A 897 -5.83 28.09 -27.22
C ASN A 897 -7.35 28.22 -27.10
N ALA A 898 -7.85 29.00 -26.14
CA ALA A 898 -9.27 29.09 -25.84
C ALA A 898 -10.11 29.57 -27.06
N GLY A 899 -9.58 30.48 -27.86
CA GLY A 899 -10.19 30.93 -29.12
C GLY A 899 -10.30 29.82 -30.15
N GLU A 900 -9.21 29.10 -30.41
CA GLU A 900 -9.19 27.99 -31.37
C GLU A 900 -10.06 26.81 -30.91
N LEU A 901 -10.00 26.45 -29.62
CA LEU A 901 -10.86 25.43 -29.03
C LEU A 901 -12.33 25.80 -29.20
N THR A 902 -12.71 27.03 -28.86
CA THR A 902 -14.11 27.50 -28.98
C THR A 902 -14.58 27.45 -30.43
N ARG A 903 -13.74 27.89 -31.38
CA ARG A 903 -14.05 27.83 -32.81
C ARG A 903 -14.28 26.40 -33.29
N ARG A 904 -13.37 25.47 -32.96
CA ARG A 904 -13.50 24.05 -33.34
C ARG A 904 -14.70 23.37 -32.68
N TYR A 905 -14.93 23.64 -31.40
CA TYR A 905 -16.04 23.06 -30.65
C TYR A 905 -17.39 23.44 -31.25
N ARG A 906 -17.57 24.73 -31.59
CA ARG A 906 -18.76 25.23 -32.28
C ARG A 906 -18.90 24.66 -33.69
N ALA A 907 -17.80 24.52 -34.43
CA ALA A 907 -17.82 23.93 -35.77
C ALA A 907 -18.26 22.44 -35.76
N LEU A 908 -18.04 21.74 -34.64
CA LEU A 908 -18.53 20.39 -34.42
C LEU A 908 -20.00 20.34 -33.91
N GLY A 909 -20.62 21.49 -33.65
CA GLY A 909 -21.99 21.62 -33.14
C GLY A 909 -22.11 21.71 -31.61
N GLY A 910 -21.00 21.87 -30.88
CA GLY A 910 -21.01 21.98 -29.42
C GLY A 910 -21.26 23.40 -28.90
N GLU A 911 -21.83 23.50 -27.69
CA GLU A 911 -22.04 24.77 -26.99
C GLU A 911 -20.74 25.24 -26.31
N ALA A 912 -20.14 26.32 -26.82
CA ALA A 912 -18.98 26.96 -26.20
C ALA A 912 -19.11 28.48 -26.21
N ARG A 913 -18.70 29.13 -25.12
CA ARG A 913 -18.62 30.60 -24.98
C ARG A 913 -17.23 31.01 -24.51
N LEU A 914 -16.73 32.13 -25.05
CA LEU A 914 -15.44 32.73 -24.68
C LEU A 914 -15.68 34.18 -24.25
N ILE A 915 -15.38 34.49 -23.00
CA ILE A 915 -15.33 35.83 -22.44
C ILE A 915 -13.91 36.35 -22.65
N VAL A 916 -13.75 37.38 -23.47
CA VAL A 916 -12.45 38.01 -23.73
C VAL A 916 -12.32 39.24 -22.85
N ILE A 917 -11.25 39.33 -22.05
CA ILE A 917 -10.95 40.50 -21.21
C ILE A 917 -9.96 41.42 -21.94
N PRO A 918 -10.36 42.63 -22.34
CA PRO A 918 -9.50 43.53 -23.10
C PRO A 918 -8.27 43.99 -22.31
N GLY A 919 -7.11 43.96 -22.96
CA GLY A 919 -5.82 44.45 -22.45
C GLY A 919 -5.20 43.59 -21.34
N LYS A 920 -5.73 42.39 -21.07
CA LYS A 920 -5.25 41.53 -19.97
C LYS A 920 -4.40 40.38 -20.47
N GLY A 921 -3.35 40.06 -19.72
CA GLY A 921 -2.42 38.97 -20.01
C GLY A 921 -2.61 37.74 -19.11
N HIS A 922 -1.54 37.01 -18.85
CA HIS A 922 -1.50 35.85 -17.95
C HIS A 922 -1.34 36.25 -16.48
N GLU A 923 -2.21 37.12 -15.98
CA GLU A 923 -2.11 37.72 -14.64
C GLU A 923 -3.18 37.22 -13.67
N VAL A 924 -2.91 37.33 -12.36
CA VAL A 924 -3.88 37.05 -11.31
C VAL A 924 -4.56 38.36 -10.92
N CYS A 925 -5.77 38.61 -11.44
CA CYS A 925 -6.54 39.82 -11.15
C CYS A 925 -8.05 39.56 -11.04
N ASP A 926 -8.77 40.49 -10.42
CA ASP A 926 -10.22 40.41 -10.18
C ASP A 926 -11.04 40.12 -11.44
N ALA A 927 -10.63 40.65 -12.60
CA ALA A 927 -11.35 40.44 -13.86
C ALA A 927 -11.48 38.95 -14.23
N PHE A 928 -10.49 38.12 -13.86
CA PHE A 928 -10.54 36.66 -14.06
C PHE A 928 -11.19 35.94 -12.87
N PHE A 929 -10.76 36.28 -11.65
CA PHE A 929 -11.08 35.48 -10.46
C PHE A 929 -12.36 35.92 -9.72
N ARG A 930 -12.95 37.04 -10.12
CA ARG A 930 -14.25 37.54 -9.65
C ARG A 930 -15.30 37.63 -10.77
N CYS A 931 -15.23 36.71 -11.73
CA CYS A 931 -16.19 36.63 -12.83
C CYS A 931 -17.51 35.98 -12.37
N GLN A 932 -18.55 36.80 -12.22
CA GLN A 932 -19.90 36.34 -11.83
C GLN A 932 -20.49 35.36 -12.86
N GLU A 933 -20.33 35.63 -14.16
CA GLU A 933 -20.85 34.76 -15.22
C GLU A 933 -20.25 33.34 -15.16
N LEU A 934 -18.97 33.22 -14.79
CA LEU A 934 -18.31 31.92 -14.64
C LEU A 934 -18.85 31.15 -13.44
N VAL A 935 -19.07 31.84 -12.31
CA VAL A 935 -19.66 31.25 -11.10
C VAL A 935 -21.08 30.74 -11.39
N GLU A 936 -21.90 31.53 -12.06
CA GLU A 936 -23.29 31.20 -12.42
C GLU A 936 -23.36 30.04 -13.40
N PHE A 937 -22.48 30.03 -14.41
CA PHE A 937 -22.38 28.93 -15.35
C PHE A 937 -22.08 27.61 -14.65
N VAL A 938 -21.11 27.57 -13.75
CA VAL A 938 -20.80 26.36 -12.96
C VAL A 938 -21.98 25.96 -12.07
N ALA A 939 -22.58 26.92 -11.36
CA ALA A 939 -23.68 26.64 -10.45
C ALA A 939 -24.92 26.08 -11.16
N ALA A 940 -25.22 26.55 -12.37
CA ALA A 940 -26.34 26.06 -13.19
C ALA A 940 -26.17 24.60 -13.60
N HIS A 941 -24.95 24.16 -13.90
CA HIS A 941 -24.66 22.79 -14.36
C HIS A 941 -24.36 21.82 -13.22
N ALA A 942 -23.86 22.32 -12.09
CA ALA A 942 -23.51 21.49 -10.93
C ALA A 942 -24.74 20.85 -10.26
N ASN A 943 -25.90 21.50 -10.31
CA ASN A 943 -27.13 21.08 -9.63
C ASN A 943 -28.16 20.38 -10.53
N CYS A 944 -27.82 20.05 -11.78
CA CYS A 944 -28.72 19.31 -12.65
C CYS A 944 -28.87 17.85 -12.16
N PRO A 945 -30.09 17.36 -11.87
CA PRO A 945 -30.32 15.93 -11.64
C PRO A 945 -29.87 15.12 -12.86
N ASN A 946 -29.26 13.96 -12.60
CA ASN A 946 -28.86 13.00 -13.64
C ASN A 946 -30.03 12.57 -14.53
#